data_AF-K7FQF4-F1
#
_entry.id   AF-K7FQF4-F1
#
_cell.length_a   1.000
_cell.length_b   1.000
_cell.length_c   1.000
_cell.angle_alpha   90.00
_cell.angle_beta   90.00
_cell.angle_gamma   90.00
#
_symmetry.space_group_name_H-M   'P 1'
#
loop_
_entity.id
_entity.type
_entity.pdbx_description
1 polymer ?
#
loop_
_entity_poly.entity_id
_entity_poly.type
_entity_poly.pdbx_seq_one_letter_code
_entity_poly.pdbx_strand_id
1 'polypeptide(L)'
;MISGTSMTIRGCFFTREQYMELIYRGLTDKKGRVKILPPAIMKPQRLWTGKQVVSTLLLNVIPENQIPLNLSGKAKIGGRAWVKGLQNRIPGSNLDSMCESKVIIRDGELLCGVLDKAHYGSSAYGLVHCCHEVYGGETSGKVLTCLARLFTAYLQLYRGFTMGVEDILVKPQADRRRHQIIKESTRCGTKAVRAAFNMPETASCEEVQGKWQDAHLHKDQRDFNMVDMKFKEEVNNYSNEINKACMPLGLHRSFPENNLQLMVQSGAKGSTVNTMQISCLLGQIELEGRRPPLMASGKSLPCFQPYDFSPKSGGFVTGRFLTGIRPSDFFFHCMAGREGLVDTAVKTSRSGYLQRCIIKHLEGLVVQYDLSVRDSDGSVVQFLYGEDGLDVPRTQFLQPKQFPFIAENYEVIQKSKHIDEVLSKIDSQQANQHFSAIKKWQAKHQVSLPREGAFLLYSQKKMARVREQTLGGEITNGRDPATLQLQKMWCELDEKSQRKYLKRTSKCPDPSLAVWRPDVYFASVSETFESEVENYISEWNAQNSSNYIRSELSCDRLKSLLHFKWQRSLCDPGEAVGLLAAQSIGEPSTQMTLNTFHFAGRGEMNVTLGIPRLREILMIASDNIKTPMMTVPVFNTKKAHKKVKRLKKQFTQVYLAEVLQKVEVEESLCIEGKLSKHRLYQIKFYFLPYEYYRAEKCLKPRDILHFMETRFFKILLEIIKRKSAKLESFNMVNTRKATRKDLDGSSGESQENQAPDDHNAEEEEAGRFVDGEADEGDADATDAKRRENQEEEVDYESEEENGEENGEENPEEEEGMLHDDKQTEDVEEADQHEDNSQTNKGKRPKLEYSTQLRVSAVMSSHPSIVNYTYDTENELWCEVSLKLPLMKAYFDLSSILKSLMQNTVIHETKGVTRCFLNENTNKKGEREFVLNTEGINLPELFRYADLLDLNRLYSNDIHAMAKTYGIEAALRVIEKEIKDVFAVYGIEVDPRHLSLVADYMCFEGVYKPLNRFGMQSNSSPLQQMTFETSYKFLKDATMMGAHDELRSPSACLVVGKVVRGGTGLFDLKQPLT
;
A
#
# COMPACT_ATOMS: atom_id res chain seq x y z
N MET A 1 -27.88 -18.08 6.82
CA MET A 1 -26.57 -18.75 6.97
C MET A 1 -26.70 -20.02 7.80
N ILE A 2 -26.87 -19.91 9.12
CA ILE A 2 -26.96 -21.07 10.03
C ILE A 2 -28.06 -22.04 9.61
N SER A 3 -29.28 -21.53 9.39
CA SER A 3 -30.43 -22.32 8.94
C SER A 3 -30.16 -23.11 7.66
N GLY A 4 -29.58 -22.47 6.64
CA GLY A 4 -29.27 -23.12 5.37
C GLY A 4 -28.24 -24.24 5.52
N THR A 5 -27.17 -24.01 6.28
CA THR A 5 -26.17 -25.05 6.54
C THR A 5 -26.81 -26.21 7.30
N SER A 6 -27.48 -25.88 8.39
CA SER A 6 -28.18 -26.80 9.29
C SER A 6 -29.18 -27.71 8.56
N MET A 7 -30.02 -27.14 7.69
CA MET A 7 -31.03 -27.85 6.90
C MET A 7 -30.41 -28.71 5.78
N THR A 8 -29.33 -28.25 5.15
CA THR A 8 -28.72 -28.95 4.02
C THR A 8 -27.69 -30.00 4.41
N ILE A 9 -27.35 -30.15 5.70
CA ILE A 9 -26.50 -31.24 6.21
C ILE A 9 -27.09 -32.62 5.89
N ARG A 10 -26.26 -33.57 5.44
CA ARG A 10 -26.63 -34.98 5.31
C ARG A 10 -27.13 -35.54 6.65
N GLY A 11 -28.31 -36.15 6.62
CA GLY A 11 -28.99 -36.68 7.80
C GLY A 11 -30.18 -35.85 8.25
N CYS A 12 -30.42 -34.67 7.66
CA CYS A 12 -31.65 -33.91 7.89
C CYS A 12 -32.78 -34.39 6.96
N PHE A 13 -33.81 -34.99 7.55
CA PHE A 13 -34.96 -35.56 6.85
C PHE A 13 -36.27 -34.92 7.29
N PHE A 14 -37.24 -34.87 6.37
CA PHE A 14 -38.57 -34.32 6.57
C PHE A 14 -39.63 -35.32 6.13
N THR A 15 -40.72 -35.39 6.88
CA THR A 15 -41.96 -36.08 6.47
C THR A 15 -42.64 -35.34 5.32
N ARG A 16 -43.64 -35.96 4.70
CA ARG A 16 -44.36 -35.34 3.58
C ARG A 16 -45.03 -34.03 4.00
N GLU A 17 -45.62 -34.00 5.19
CA GLU A 17 -46.33 -32.84 5.73
C GLU A 17 -45.36 -31.68 5.94
N GLN A 18 -44.22 -31.96 6.57
CA GLN A 18 -43.17 -30.97 6.82
C GLN A 18 -42.55 -30.43 5.53
N TYR A 19 -42.29 -31.32 4.57
CA TYR A 19 -41.78 -30.95 3.25
C TYR A 19 -42.74 -29.98 2.53
N MET A 20 -44.04 -30.30 2.52
CA MET A 20 -45.06 -29.46 1.89
C MET A 20 -45.21 -28.10 2.59
N GLU A 21 -45.20 -28.08 3.92
CA GLU A 21 -45.31 -26.85 4.72
C GLU A 21 -44.14 -25.90 4.45
N LEU A 22 -42.90 -26.43 4.44
CA LEU A 22 -41.69 -25.64 4.16
C LEU A 22 -41.70 -25.05 2.74
N ILE A 23 -42.11 -25.85 1.75
CA ILE A 23 -42.17 -25.39 0.36
C ILE A 23 -43.24 -24.31 0.18
N TYR A 24 -44.42 -24.52 0.77
CA TYR A 24 -45.52 -23.57 0.66
C TYR A 24 -45.14 -22.20 1.26
N ARG A 25 -44.45 -22.18 2.42
CA ARG A 25 -43.94 -20.95 3.04
C ARG A 25 -42.83 -20.28 2.23
N GLY A 26 -41.98 -21.06 1.56
CA GLY A 26 -40.94 -20.54 0.68
C GLY A 26 -41.51 -19.91 -0.60
N LEU A 27 -42.57 -20.49 -1.14
CA LEU A 27 -43.16 -20.15 -2.45
C LEU A 27 -44.50 -19.41 -2.35
N THR A 28 -44.76 -18.66 -1.28
CA THR A 28 -46.04 -17.95 -1.06
C THR A 28 -46.48 -17.10 -2.27
N ASP A 29 -45.53 -16.49 -2.98
CA ASP A 29 -45.81 -15.60 -4.12
C ASP A 29 -45.95 -16.33 -5.46
N LYS A 30 -45.71 -17.65 -5.50
CA LYS A 30 -45.80 -18.42 -6.74
C LYS A 30 -47.27 -18.63 -7.12
N LYS A 31 -47.64 -18.12 -8.29
CA LYS A 31 -48.93 -18.39 -8.93
C LYS A 31 -48.88 -19.74 -9.63
N GLY A 32 -49.90 -20.58 -9.43
CA GLY A 32 -50.05 -21.86 -10.11
C GLY A 32 -49.57 -23.08 -9.31
N ARG A 33 -49.47 -24.23 -9.98
CA ARG A 33 -49.17 -25.52 -9.34
C ARG A 33 -47.68 -25.63 -9.01
N VAL A 34 -47.37 -25.97 -7.76
CA VAL A 34 -46.00 -26.22 -7.31
C VAL A 34 -45.54 -27.60 -7.81
N LYS A 35 -44.39 -27.65 -8.49
CA LYS A 35 -43.70 -28.88 -8.88
C LYS A 35 -43.05 -29.49 -7.63
N ILE A 36 -43.21 -30.79 -7.41
CA ILE A 36 -42.67 -31.50 -6.23
C ILE A 36 -41.76 -32.63 -6.66
N LEU A 37 -40.76 -32.94 -5.83
CA LEU A 37 -39.82 -34.04 -6.07
C LEU A 37 -40.28 -35.32 -5.37
N PRO A 38 -39.93 -36.51 -5.91
CA PRO A 38 -40.16 -37.77 -5.20
C PRO A 38 -39.31 -37.86 -3.92
N PRO A 39 -39.74 -38.61 -2.89
CA PRO A 39 -38.97 -38.75 -1.65
C PRO A 39 -37.66 -39.51 -1.90
N ALA A 40 -36.58 -39.08 -1.25
CA ALA A 40 -35.28 -39.75 -1.32
C ALA A 40 -35.29 -41.13 -0.65
N ILE A 41 -36.07 -41.31 0.41
CA ILE A 41 -36.26 -42.59 1.10
C ILE A 41 -37.71 -43.03 0.89
N MET A 42 -37.90 -44.21 0.29
CA MET A 42 -39.21 -44.77 0.00
C MET A 42 -39.72 -45.72 1.10
N LYS A 43 -38.83 -46.47 1.75
CA LYS A 43 -39.11 -47.42 2.85
C LYS A 43 -38.07 -47.23 3.96
N PRO A 44 -38.42 -47.36 5.26
CA PRO A 44 -39.73 -47.77 5.80
C PRO A 44 -40.79 -46.65 5.80
N GLN A 45 -40.38 -45.38 5.74
CA GLN A 45 -41.26 -44.21 5.64
C GLN A 45 -40.80 -43.30 4.50
N ARG A 46 -41.74 -42.62 3.85
CA ARG A 46 -41.44 -41.62 2.82
C ARG A 46 -40.81 -40.38 3.45
N LEU A 47 -39.53 -40.16 3.18
CA LEU A 47 -38.77 -39.01 3.71
C LEU A 47 -38.07 -38.24 2.59
N TRP A 48 -38.10 -36.93 2.72
CA TRP A 48 -37.38 -35.99 1.87
C TRP A 48 -36.16 -35.44 2.59
N THR A 49 -35.09 -35.13 1.87
CA THR A 49 -33.92 -34.47 2.46
C THR A 49 -34.08 -32.96 2.45
N GLY A 50 -33.37 -32.25 3.33
CA GLY A 50 -33.33 -30.78 3.25
C GLY A 50 -32.77 -30.23 1.95
N LYS A 51 -31.86 -30.96 1.29
CA LYS A 51 -31.37 -30.63 -0.05
C LYS A 51 -32.50 -30.68 -1.10
N GLN A 52 -33.42 -31.65 -1.00
CA GLN A 52 -34.58 -31.73 -1.88
C GLN A 52 -35.57 -30.57 -1.67
N VAL A 53 -35.72 -30.05 -0.45
CA VAL A 53 -36.55 -28.87 -0.19
C VAL A 53 -36.00 -27.66 -0.96
N VAL A 54 -34.69 -27.41 -0.89
CA VAL A 54 -34.05 -26.33 -1.66
C VAL A 54 -34.15 -26.56 -3.16
N SER A 55 -33.91 -27.79 -3.62
CA SER A 55 -34.04 -28.16 -5.04
C SER A 55 -35.45 -27.87 -5.57
N THR A 56 -36.46 -28.24 -4.79
CA THR A 56 -37.86 -27.99 -5.14
C THR A 56 -38.14 -26.49 -5.22
N LEU A 57 -37.61 -25.70 -4.29
CA LEU A 57 -37.73 -24.25 -4.34
C LEU A 57 -37.10 -23.67 -5.61
N LEU A 58 -35.87 -24.07 -5.96
CA LEU A 58 -35.19 -23.60 -7.17
C LEU A 58 -35.97 -23.93 -8.45
N LEU A 59 -36.42 -25.17 -8.61
CA LEU A 59 -37.22 -25.62 -9.76
C LEU A 59 -38.53 -24.84 -9.95
N ASN A 60 -39.04 -24.22 -8.88
CA ASN A 60 -40.28 -23.48 -8.91
C ASN A 60 -40.10 -21.96 -9.02
N VAL A 61 -38.93 -21.43 -8.62
CA VAL A 61 -38.58 -20.01 -8.76
C VAL A 61 -38.04 -19.71 -10.15
N ILE A 62 -37.27 -20.65 -10.73
CA ILE A 62 -36.78 -20.52 -12.11
C ILE A 62 -38.00 -20.52 -13.07
N PRO A 63 -38.09 -19.57 -14.02
CA PRO A 63 -39.21 -19.48 -14.95
C PRO A 63 -39.41 -20.79 -15.74
N GLU A 64 -40.68 -21.18 -15.98
CA GLU A 64 -40.99 -22.45 -16.65
C GLU A 64 -40.48 -22.55 -18.09
N ASN A 65 -40.26 -21.41 -18.74
CA ASN A 65 -39.71 -21.34 -20.09
C ASN A 65 -38.19 -21.53 -20.14
N GLN A 66 -37.51 -21.51 -19.00
CA GLN A 66 -36.05 -21.56 -18.90
C GLN A 66 -35.56 -22.90 -18.36
N ILE A 67 -34.35 -23.26 -18.77
CA ILE A 67 -33.69 -24.50 -18.37
C ILE A 67 -33.07 -24.29 -16.97
N PRO A 68 -33.21 -25.24 -16.03
CA PRO A 68 -32.59 -25.16 -14.72
C PRO A 68 -31.06 -25.09 -14.76
N LEU A 69 -30.45 -24.47 -13.73
CA LEU A 69 -29.02 -24.16 -13.72
C LEU A 69 -28.14 -25.35 -13.28
N ASN A 70 -26.92 -25.35 -13.79
CA ASN A 70 -25.81 -26.20 -13.41
C ASN A 70 -24.75 -25.38 -12.65
N LEU A 71 -24.36 -25.82 -11.45
CA LEU A 71 -23.37 -25.14 -10.62
C LEU A 71 -22.47 -26.14 -9.90
N SER A 72 -21.16 -25.90 -9.98
CA SER A 72 -20.15 -26.56 -9.15
C SER A 72 -19.42 -25.51 -8.32
N GLY A 73 -19.54 -25.61 -7.00
CA GLY A 73 -18.99 -24.64 -6.04
C GLY A 73 -18.32 -25.29 -4.84
N LYS A 74 -17.81 -24.46 -3.93
CA LYS A 74 -17.22 -24.87 -2.66
C LYS A 74 -17.90 -24.12 -1.51
N ALA A 75 -18.23 -24.84 -0.45
CA ALA A 75 -18.67 -24.26 0.80
C ALA A 75 -17.47 -23.63 1.55
N LYS A 76 -17.77 -22.63 2.38
CA LYS A 76 -16.84 -22.02 3.33
C LYS A 76 -16.37 -23.02 4.38
N ILE A 77 -17.24 -23.97 4.75
CA ILE A 77 -16.90 -25.04 5.69
C ILE A 77 -16.04 -26.09 4.99
N GLY A 78 -14.74 -26.09 5.30
CA GLY A 78 -13.78 -27.02 4.71
C GLY A 78 -14.01 -28.49 5.07
N GLY A 79 -13.57 -29.41 4.21
CA GLY A 79 -13.78 -30.85 4.38
C GLY A 79 -13.26 -31.41 5.71
N ARG A 80 -12.16 -30.85 6.23
CA ARG A 80 -11.57 -31.22 7.53
C ARG A 80 -12.50 -31.01 8.73
N ALA A 81 -13.40 -30.04 8.67
CA ALA A 81 -14.33 -29.76 9.75
C ALA A 81 -15.38 -30.87 9.93
N TRP A 82 -15.71 -31.58 8.85
CA TRP A 82 -16.70 -32.66 8.85
C TRP A 82 -16.16 -34.01 9.34
N VAL A 83 -14.85 -34.14 9.55
CA VAL A 83 -14.21 -35.39 9.95
C VAL A 83 -14.34 -35.60 11.46
N LYS A 84 -15.25 -36.48 11.88
CA LYS A 84 -15.41 -36.92 13.27
C LYS A 84 -14.40 -38.05 13.60
N GLY A 85 -13.11 -37.73 13.80
CA GLY A 85 -12.10 -38.65 14.39
C GLY A 85 -10.94 -39.10 13.49
N LEU A 86 -10.11 -40.03 14.00
CA LEU A 86 -9.01 -40.67 13.26
C LEU A 86 -9.60 -41.62 12.20
N GLN A 87 -9.70 -41.18 10.95
CA GLN A 87 -10.02 -42.11 9.86
C GLN A 87 -8.85 -43.09 9.66
N ASN A 88 -9.19 -44.38 9.62
CA ASN A 88 -8.36 -45.41 9.02
C ASN A 88 -7.98 -44.94 7.61
N ARG A 89 -6.71 -44.64 7.41
CA ARG A 89 -6.15 -44.21 6.12
C ARG A 89 -6.39 -45.32 5.10
N ILE A 90 -7.43 -45.21 4.28
CA ILE A 90 -7.43 -45.90 2.99
C ILE A 90 -6.46 -45.08 2.12
N PRO A 91 -5.31 -45.65 1.70
CA PRO A 91 -4.37 -44.93 0.85
C PRO A 91 -5.05 -44.61 -0.48
N GLY A 92 -5.31 -43.34 -0.77
CA GLY A 92 -5.80 -42.88 -2.08
C GLY A 92 -7.19 -42.21 -2.13
N SER A 93 -7.95 -42.10 -1.03
CA SER A 93 -9.22 -41.34 -1.08
C SER A 93 -8.98 -39.83 -0.86
N ASN A 94 -9.29 -39.00 -1.86
CA ASN A 94 -9.32 -37.54 -1.70
C ASN A 94 -10.33 -37.15 -0.61
N LEU A 95 -9.87 -36.47 0.46
CA LEU A 95 -10.67 -36.03 1.61
C LEU A 95 -11.87 -35.14 1.21
N ASP A 96 -11.77 -34.49 0.06
CA ASP A 96 -12.77 -33.57 -0.50
C ASP A 96 -13.72 -34.22 -1.53
N SER A 97 -13.59 -35.52 -1.81
CA SER A 97 -14.47 -36.22 -2.75
C SER A 97 -15.81 -36.57 -2.08
N MET A 98 -16.93 -36.09 -2.65
CA MET A 98 -18.29 -36.27 -2.11
C MET A 98 -18.46 -35.82 -0.65
N CYS A 99 -17.68 -34.83 -0.22
CA CYS A 99 -17.79 -34.20 1.09
C CYS A 99 -18.80 -33.04 1.06
N GLU A 100 -19.38 -32.70 2.22
CA GLU A 100 -20.29 -31.55 2.36
C GLU A 100 -19.62 -30.20 2.03
N SER A 101 -18.30 -30.16 1.88
CA SER A 101 -17.54 -28.99 1.43
C SER A 101 -17.68 -28.70 -0.07
N LYS A 102 -18.06 -29.68 -0.91
CA LYS A 102 -18.25 -29.49 -2.36
C LYS A 102 -19.73 -29.37 -2.67
N VAL A 103 -20.14 -28.23 -3.24
CA VAL A 103 -21.53 -27.98 -3.62
C VAL A 103 -21.73 -28.29 -5.10
N ILE A 104 -22.72 -29.13 -5.41
CA ILE A 104 -23.04 -29.53 -6.77
C ILE A 104 -24.55 -29.40 -6.96
N ILE A 105 -24.93 -28.55 -7.92
CA ILE A 105 -26.30 -28.41 -8.40
C ILE A 105 -26.32 -28.82 -9.87
N ARG A 106 -27.18 -29.77 -10.22
CA ARG A 106 -27.38 -30.21 -11.61
C ARG A 106 -28.86 -30.14 -11.94
N ASP A 107 -29.19 -29.53 -13.06
CA ASP A 107 -30.57 -29.31 -13.50
C ASP A 107 -31.47 -28.72 -12.39
N GLY A 108 -30.93 -27.77 -11.61
CA GLY A 108 -31.64 -27.13 -10.50
C GLY A 108 -31.78 -27.97 -9.23
N GLU A 109 -31.25 -29.20 -9.19
CA GLU A 109 -31.25 -30.07 -8.01
C GLU A 109 -29.93 -30.00 -7.25
N LEU A 110 -29.99 -29.73 -5.94
CA LEU A 110 -28.85 -29.74 -5.02
C LEU A 110 -28.51 -31.19 -4.64
N LEU A 111 -27.47 -31.73 -5.28
CA LEU A 111 -27.05 -33.12 -5.10
C LEU A 111 -26.07 -33.31 -3.94
N CYS A 112 -25.09 -32.41 -3.82
CA CYS A 112 -24.01 -32.50 -2.84
C CYS A 112 -23.72 -31.15 -2.20
N GLY A 113 -23.27 -31.18 -0.94
CA GLY A 113 -22.76 -30.02 -0.22
C GLY A 113 -23.78 -29.24 0.60
N VAL A 114 -23.26 -28.46 1.56
CA VAL A 114 -24.08 -27.55 2.38
C VAL A 114 -24.12 -26.15 1.77
N LEU A 115 -25.26 -25.48 1.92
CA LEU A 115 -25.40 -24.08 1.55
C LEU A 115 -25.08 -23.17 2.75
N ASP A 116 -24.10 -22.30 2.58
CA ASP A 116 -23.62 -21.34 3.58
C ASP A 116 -23.46 -19.93 2.96
N LYS A 117 -22.72 -19.04 3.64
CA LYS A 117 -22.50 -17.66 3.14
C LYS A 117 -21.96 -17.62 1.72
N ALA A 118 -21.19 -18.61 1.27
CA ALA A 118 -20.61 -18.62 -0.06
C ALA A 118 -21.65 -18.71 -1.19
N HIS A 119 -22.88 -19.15 -0.89
CA HIS A 119 -23.88 -19.46 -1.92
C HIS A 119 -24.97 -18.40 -2.03
N TYR A 120 -25.48 -17.92 -0.90
CA TYR A 120 -26.59 -16.97 -0.85
C TYR A 120 -26.28 -15.75 0.03
N GLY A 121 -25.02 -15.54 0.39
CA GLY A 121 -24.52 -14.28 0.94
C GLY A 121 -23.94 -13.37 -0.14
N SER A 122 -23.36 -12.25 0.28
CA SER A 122 -22.51 -11.39 -0.56
C SER A 122 -21.19 -12.09 -0.86
N SER A 123 -21.20 -13.04 -1.80
CA SER A 123 -20.04 -13.83 -2.19
C SER A 123 -20.05 -14.05 -3.69
N ALA A 124 -18.90 -13.78 -4.32
CA ALA A 124 -18.69 -14.00 -5.74
C ALA A 124 -18.91 -15.48 -6.10
N TYR A 125 -19.45 -15.74 -7.30
CA TYR A 125 -19.73 -17.08 -7.83
C TYR A 125 -20.65 -17.97 -6.98
N GLY A 126 -21.40 -17.39 -6.03
CA GLY A 126 -22.43 -18.09 -5.27
C GLY A 126 -23.67 -18.40 -6.11
N LEU A 127 -24.55 -19.26 -5.60
CA LEU A 127 -25.83 -19.61 -6.22
C LEU A 127 -26.65 -18.39 -6.66
N VAL A 128 -26.81 -17.39 -5.79
CA VAL A 128 -27.60 -16.19 -6.12
C VAL A 128 -26.94 -15.36 -7.23
N HIS A 129 -25.62 -15.26 -7.22
CA HIS A 129 -24.85 -14.55 -8.25
C HIS A 129 -24.89 -15.30 -9.59
N CYS A 130 -24.78 -16.63 -9.59
CA CYS A 130 -24.97 -17.46 -10.77
C CYS A 130 -26.39 -17.34 -11.35
N CYS A 131 -27.42 -17.27 -10.49
CA CYS A 131 -28.79 -16.98 -10.93
C CYS A 131 -28.92 -15.58 -11.55
N HIS A 132 -28.21 -14.58 -11.01
CA HIS A 132 -28.20 -13.22 -11.56
C HIS A 132 -27.61 -13.21 -12.98
N GLU A 133 -26.49 -13.90 -13.18
CA GLU A 133 -25.83 -13.97 -14.49
C GLU A 133 -26.68 -14.68 -15.55
N VAL A 134 -27.31 -15.80 -15.19
CA VAL A 134 -28.02 -16.65 -16.16
C VAL A 134 -29.45 -16.16 -16.41
N TYR A 135 -30.15 -15.70 -15.36
CA TYR A 135 -31.58 -15.40 -15.39
C TYR A 135 -31.93 -13.92 -15.10
N GLY A 136 -30.94 -13.09 -14.77
CA GLY A 136 -31.12 -11.68 -14.47
C GLY A 136 -31.51 -11.38 -13.02
N GLY A 137 -31.50 -10.07 -12.71
CA GLY A 137 -31.73 -9.53 -11.36
C GLY A 137 -33.05 -9.93 -10.71
N GLU A 138 -34.14 -9.94 -11.48
CA GLU A 138 -35.47 -10.27 -10.96
C GLU A 138 -35.53 -11.70 -10.40
N THR A 139 -34.99 -12.67 -11.13
CA THR A 139 -34.96 -14.08 -10.72
C THR A 139 -34.05 -14.26 -9.51
N SER A 140 -32.86 -13.65 -9.50
CA SER A 140 -31.96 -13.71 -8.33
C SER A 140 -32.59 -13.12 -7.07
N GLY A 141 -33.35 -12.02 -7.21
CA GLY A 141 -34.09 -11.41 -6.11
C GLY A 141 -35.16 -12.35 -5.56
N LYS A 142 -35.95 -12.98 -6.43
CA LYS A 142 -36.95 -13.99 -6.04
C LYS A 142 -36.32 -15.19 -5.32
N VAL A 143 -35.19 -15.70 -5.82
CA VAL A 143 -34.45 -16.80 -5.17
C VAL A 143 -34.06 -16.41 -3.75
N LEU A 144 -33.50 -15.20 -3.58
CA LEU A 144 -33.09 -14.70 -2.27
C LEU A 144 -34.28 -14.58 -1.30
N THR A 145 -35.39 -13.99 -1.74
CA THR A 145 -36.62 -13.86 -0.93
C THR A 145 -37.19 -15.22 -0.53
N CYS A 146 -37.27 -16.17 -1.48
CA CYS A 146 -37.82 -17.50 -1.23
C CYS A 146 -36.93 -18.29 -0.25
N LEU A 147 -35.60 -18.25 -0.43
CA LEU A 147 -34.65 -18.87 0.50
C LEU A 147 -34.74 -18.25 1.90
N ALA A 148 -34.85 -16.92 2.00
CA ALA A 148 -34.99 -16.24 3.28
C ALA A 148 -36.25 -16.69 4.04
N ARG A 149 -37.40 -16.78 3.36
CA ARG A 149 -38.64 -17.29 3.96
C ARG A 149 -38.52 -18.75 4.37
N LEU A 150 -37.98 -19.60 3.50
CA LEU A 150 -37.78 -21.03 3.78
C LEU A 150 -36.91 -21.24 5.02
N PHE A 151 -35.76 -20.57 5.07
CA PHE A 151 -34.82 -20.70 6.19
C PHE A 151 -35.36 -20.11 7.49
N THR A 152 -36.21 -19.08 7.41
CA THR A 152 -36.92 -18.53 8.57
C THR A 152 -37.95 -19.52 9.11
N ALA A 153 -38.78 -20.09 8.23
CA ALA A 153 -39.77 -21.11 8.59
C ALA A 153 -39.13 -22.36 9.21
N TYR A 154 -38.01 -22.83 8.65
CA TYR A 154 -37.28 -23.98 9.20
C TYR A 154 -36.80 -23.75 10.64
N LEU A 155 -36.26 -22.56 10.94
CA LEU A 155 -35.82 -22.23 12.29
C LEU A 155 -36.99 -22.14 13.26
N GLN A 156 -38.10 -21.52 12.84
CA GLN A 156 -39.28 -21.32 13.68
C GLN A 156 -40.02 -22.62 14.00
N LEU A 157 -40.16 -23.51 13.02
CA LEU A 157 -41.04 -24.68 13.14
C LEU A 157 -40.33 -25.95 13.60
N TYR A 158 -39.05 -26.16 13.23
CA TYR A 158 -38.44 -27.49 13.35
C TYR A 158 -37.12 -27.59 14.09
N ARG A 159 -36.28 -26.53 14.13
CA ARG A 159 -34.93 -26.68 14.70
C ARG A 159 -34.54 -25.70 15.80
N GLY A 160 -35.09 -24.49 15.84
CA GLY A 160 -34.57 -23.43 16.70
C GLY A 160 -33.06 -23.19 16.51
N PHE A 161 -32.51 -22.20 17.20
CA PHE A 161 -31.07 -22.03 17.30
C PHE A 161 -30.74 -21.35 18.62
N THR A 162 -29.81 -21.92 19.37
CA THR A 162 -29.37 -21.38 20.67
C THR A 162 -27.89 -21.62 20.85
N MET A 163 -27.23 -20.77 21.63
CA MET A 163 -25.81 -20.92 21.99
C MET A 163 -25.72 -20.93 23.50
N GLY A 164 -25.12 -21.98 24.06
CA GLY A 164 -24.96 -22.15 25.50
C GLY A 164 -23.51 -22.05 25.95
N VAL A 165 -23.30 -22.06 27.27
CA VAL A 165 -21.94 -22.12 27.84
C VAL A 165 -21.21 -23.39 27.42
N GLU A 166 -21.90 -24.50 27.19
CA GLU A 166 -21.28 -25.75 26.72
C GLU A 166 -20.55 -25.62 25.37
N ASP A 167 -20.96 -24.67 24.52
CA ASP A 167 -20.33 -24.43 23.21
C ASP A 167 -18.97 -23.73 23.33
N ILE A 168 -18.66 -23.11 24.48
CA ILE A 168 -17.39 -22.42 24.75
C ILE A 168 -16.46 -23.22 25.69
N LEU A 169 -16.94 -24.32 26.27
CA LEU A 169 -16.15 -25.14 27.19
C LEU A 169 -15.06 -25.94 26.45
N VAL A 170 -13.93 -26.08 27.12
CA VAL A 170 -12.76 -26.85 26.66
C VAL A 170 -12.63 -28.13 27.49
N LYS A 171 -12.22 -29.24 26.87
CA LYS A 171 -11.98 -30.51 27.55
C LYS A 171 -10.88 -30.38 28.61
N PRO A 172 -10.99 -31.06 29.77
CA PRO A 172 -9.98 -30.97 30.83
C PRO A 172 -8.55 -31.32 30.39
N GLN A 173 -8.38 -32.29 29.47
CA GLN A 173 -7.06 -32.66 28.93
C GLN A 173 -6.43 -31.53 28.11
N ALA A 174 -7.23 -30.88 27.25
CA ALA A 174 -6.78 -29.75 26.45
C ALA A 174 -6.47 -28.53 27.34
N ASP A 175 -7.28 -28.28 28.36
CA ASP A 175 -7.04 -27.19 29.31
C ASP A 175 -5.79 -27.41 30.18
N ARG A 176 -5.48 -28.67 30.56
CA ARG A 176 -4.19 -28.99 31.21
C ARG A 176 -2.99 -28.70 30.31
N ARG A 177 -3.07 -29.08 29.02
CA ARG A 177 -2.03 -28.78 28.03
C ARG A 177 -1.85 -27.27 27.83
N ARG A 178 -2.97 -26.52 27.75
CA ARG A 178 -2.94 -25.06 27.71
C ARG A 178 -2.19 -24.47 28.90
N HIS A 179 -2.47 -24.92 30.12
CA HIS A 179 -1.79 -24.44 31.33
C HIS A 179 -0.28 -24.78 31.34
N GLN A 180 0.14 -25.90 30.75
CA GLN A 180 1.55 -26.24 30.59
C GLN A 180 2.25 -25.23 29.66
N ILE A 181 1.66 -24.96 28.49
CA ILE A 181 2.22 -24.01 27.52
C ILE A 181 2.28 -22.58 28.11
N ILE A 182 1.28 -22.16 28.90
CA ILE A 182 1.30 -20.84 29.59
C ILE A 182 2.43 -20.74 30.62
N LYS A 183 2.76 -21.85 31.31
CA LYS A 183 3.90 -21.86 32.25
C LYS A 183 5.22 -21.71 31.49
N GLU A 184 5.35 -22.34 30.32
CA GLU A 184 6.52 -22.21 29.45
C GLU A 184 6.65 -20.80 28.88
N SER A 185 5.54 -20.19 28.43
CA SER A 185 5.55 -18.84 27.84
C SER A 185 6.02 -17.77 28.84
N THR A 186 5.88 -17.98 30.15
CA THR A 186 6.35 -17.00 31.15
C THR A 186 7.87 -16.81 31.12
N ARG A 187 8.62 -17.77 30.58
CA ARG A 187 10.09 -17.75 30.51
C ARG A 187 10.65 -17.21 29.19
N CYS A 188 9.80 -16.93 28.18
CA CYS A 188 10.30 -16.55 26.86
C CYS A 188 10.82 -15.11 26.78
N GLY A 189 10.45 -14.23 27.71
CA GLY A 189 10.81 -12.82 27.61
C GLY A 189 12.31 -12.55 27.73
N THR A 190 13.02 -13.26 28.61
CA THR A 190 14.49 -13.13 28.70
C THR A 190 15.17 -13.56 27.39
N LYS A 191 14.64 -14.60 26.72
CA LYS A 191 15.12 -15.05 25.41
C LYS A 191 14.87 -13.98 24.34
N ALA A 192 13.69 -13.35 24.34
CA ALA A 192 13.34 -12.29 23.40
C ALA A 192 14.26 -11.07 23.53
N VAL A 193 14.53 -10.59 24.75
CA VAL A 193 15.43 -9.46 24.99
C VAL A 193 16.87 -9.78 24.60
N ARG A 194 17.37 -10.99 24.92
CA ARG A 194 18.70 -11.43 24.50
C ARG A 194 18.84 -11.47 22.97
N ALA A 195 17.81 -11.97 22.28
CA ALA A 195 17.78 -11.98 20.83
C ALA A 195 17.74 -10.57 20.22
N ALA A 196 17.04 -9.62 20.85
CA ALA A 196 16.99 -8.24 20.38
C ALA A 196 18.35 -7.53 20.45
N PHE A 197 19.12 -7.77 21.52
CA PHE A 197 20.44 -7.18 21.72
C PHE A 197 21.61 -8.06 21.25
N ASN A 198 21.34 -9.16 20.53
CA ASN A 198 22.34 -10.16 20.10
C ASN A 198 23.28 -10.62 21.23
N MET A 199 22.74 -10.82 22.44
CA MET A 199 23.51 -11.23 23.61
C MET A 199 23.61 -12.76 23.68
N PRO A 200 24.74 -13.32 24.17
CA PRO A 200 24.90 -14.75 24.37
C PRO A 200 23.92 -15.29 25.43
N GLU A 201 23.53 -16.56 25.31
CA GLU A 201 22.58 -17.20 26.23
C GLU A 201 23.06 -17.23 27.70
N THR A 202 24.38 -17.09 27.91
CA THR A 202 25.05 -17.06 29.21
C THR A 202 25.00 -15.71 29.92
N ALA A 203 24.51 -14.65 29.28
CA ALA A 203 24.46 -13.31 29.87
C ALA A 203 23.55 -13.26 31.11
N SER A 204 24.01 -12.58 32.16
CA SER A 204 23.30 -12.43 33.43
C SER A 204 22.02 -11.61 33.24
N CYS A 205 21.00 -11.84 34.07
CA CYS A 205 19.74 -11.10 33.95
C CYS A 205 19.91 -9.60 34.23
N GLU A 206 20.87 -9.22 35.08
CA GLU A 206 21.16 -7.83 35.44
C GLU A 206 21.76 -7.06 34.26
N GLU A 207 22.69 -7.66 33.52
CA GLU A 207 23.25 -7.06 32.30
C GLU A 207 22.17 -6.84 31.23
N VAL A 208 21.27 -7.81 31.06
CA VAL A 208 20.16 -7.73 30.10
C VAL A 208 19.17 -6.63 30.51
N GLN A 209 18.91 -6.49 31.81
CA GLN A 209 18.02 -5.45 32.35
C GLN A 209 18.63 -4.07 32.18
N GLY A 210 19.93 -3.91 32.46
CA GLY A 210 20.66 -2.66 32.26
C GLY A 210 20.57 -2.19 30.80
N LYS A 211 20.84 -3.08 29.83
CA LYS A 211 20.71 -2.72 28.40
C LYS A 211 19.29 -2.36 27.99
N TRP A 212 18.28 -3.04 28.54
CA TRP A 212 16.89 -2.70 28.25
C TRP A 212 16.51 -1.34 28.85
N GLN A 213 17.00 -1.03 30.05
CA GLN A 213 16.86 0.29 30.67
C GLN A 213 17.54 1.38 29.85
N ASP A 214 18.76 1.13 29.39
CA ASP A 214 19.49 2.07 28.53
C ASP A 214 18.69 2.32 27.24
N ALA A 215 18.18 1.27 26.59
CA ALA A 215 17.37 1.39 25.38
C ALA A 215 16.05 2.15 25.59
N HIS A 216 15.42 2.01 26.77
CA HIS A 216 14.18 2.73 27.10
C HIS A 216 14.42 4.21 27.41
N LEU A 217 15.52 4.54 28.10
CA LEU A 217 15.87 5.92 28.46
C LEU A 217 16.58 6.68 27.33
N HIS A 218 17.07 5.96 26.31
CA HIS A 218 17.69 6.56 25.16
C HIS A 218 16.66 7.32 24.31
N LYS A 219 17.04 8.52 23.81
CA LYS A 219 16.16 9.32 22.94
C LYS A 219 15.76 8.59 21.65
N ASP A 220 16.63 7.70 21.21
CA ASP A 220 16.48 6.94 19.97
C ASP A 220 15.81 5.57 20.28
N GLN A 221 14.53 5.42 19.92
CA GLN A 221 13.70 4.25 20.32
C GLN A 221 13.93 2.99 19.47
N ARG A 222 14.97 2.95 18.62
CA ARG A 222 15.21 1.83 17.68
C ARG A 222 15.41 0.50 18.41
N ASP A 223 16.28 0.51 19.42
CA ASP A 223 16.59 -0.69 20.21
C ASP A 223 15.37 -1.14 21.02
N PHE A 224 14.59 -0.20 21.53
CA PHE A 224 13.32 -0.49 22.22
C PHE A 224 12.30 -1.15 21.29
N ASN A 225 12.14 -0.64 20.07
CA ASN A 225 11.25 -1.21 19.06
C ASN A 225 11.70 -2.63 18.63
N MET A 226 13.01 -2.88 18.56
CA MET A 226 13.56 -4.21 18.27
C MET A 226 13.21 -5.22 19.38
N VAL A 227 13.29 -4.80 20.65
CA VAL A 227 12.85 -5.61 21.79
C VAL A 227 11.38 -5.99 21.64
N ASP A 228 10.51 -5.03 21.36
CA ASP A 228 9.08 -5.30 21.17
C ASP A 228 8.79 -6.26 20.03
N MET A 229 9.47 -6.08 18.88
CA MET A 229 9.33 -6.98 17.73
C MET A 229 9.71 -8.42 18.11
N LYS A 230 10.84 -8.61 18.80
CA LYS A 230 11.29 -9.95 19.23
C LYS A 230 10.38 -10.58 20.29
N PHE A 231 9.82 -9.78 21.19
CA PHE A 231 8.80 -10.26 22.11
C PHE A 231 7.56 -10.78 21.36
N LYS A 232 7.05 -10.03 20.39
CA LYS A 232 5.87 -10.44 19.60
C LYS A 232 6.12 -11.74 18.84
N GLU A 233 7.28 -11.86 18.19
CA GLU A 233 7.67 -13.06 17.43
C GLU A 233 7.65 -14.33 18.32
N GLU A 234 8.27 -14.27 19.50
CA GLU A 234 8.29 -15.40 20.43
C GLU A 234 6.90 -15.69 21.01
N VAL A 235 6.16 -14.66 21.41
CA VAL A 235 4.84 -14.80 22.04
C VAL A 235 3.78 -15.35 21.07
N ASN A 236 3.83 -14.95 19.80
CA ASN A 236 2.92 -15.46 18.77
C ASN A 236 3.06 -16.97 18.54
N ASN A 237 4.28 -17.52 18.68
CA ASN A 237 4.50 -18.97 18.62
C ASN A 237 3.71 -19.70 19.72
N TYR A 238 3.77 -19.21 20.97
CA TYR A 238 3.01 -19.79 22.08
C TYR A 238 1.50 -19.63 21.91
N SER A 239 1.04 -18.47 21.42
CA SER A 239 -0.37 -18.23 21.11
C SER A 239 -0.89 -19.28 20.12
N ASN A 240 -0.13 -19.55 19.05
CA ASN A 240 -0.46 -20.56 18.05
C ASN A 240 -0.52 -21.99 18.62
N GLU A 241 0.43 -22.35 19.48
CA GLU A 241 0.43 -23.67 20.13
C GLU A 241 -0.75 -23.86 21.10
N ILE A 242 -1.10 -22.82 21.86
CA ILE A 242 -2.31 -22.84 22.71
C ILE A 242 -3.57 -23.00 21.85
N ASN A 243 -3.67 -22.26 20.76
CA ASN A 243 -4.82 -22.34 19.86
C ASN A 243 -4.99 -23.74 19.27
N LYS A 244 -3.90 -24.39 18.83
CA LYS A 244 -3.91 -25.78 18.34
C LYS A 244 -4.30 -26.80 19.42
N ALA A 245 -3.90 -26.56 20.68
CA ALA A 245 -4.24 -27.47 21.77
C ALA A 245 -5.73 -27.45 22.11
N CYS A 246 -6.36 -26.28 22.09
CA CYS A 246 -7.76 -26.10 22.46
C CYS A 246 -8.74 -26.30 21.29
N MET A 247 -8.38 -25.90 20.07
CA MET A 247 -9.28 -25.83 18.92
C MET A 247 -8.70 -26.60 17.72
N PRO A 248 -9.51 -27.34 16.94
CA PRO A 248 -10.96 -27.59 17.10
C PRO A 248 -11.29 -28.80 17.99
N LEU A 249 -10.36 -29.74 18.18
CA LEU A 249 -10.62 -31.04 18.84
C LEU A 249 -10.71 -30.96 20.37
N GLY A 250 -10.11 -29.91 20.95
CA GLY A 250 -10.06 -29.68 22.40
C GLY A 250 -11.35 -29.12 22.99
N LEU A 251 -12.32 -28.70 22.16
CA LEU A 251 -13.64 -28.25 22.63
C LEU A 251 -14.46 -29.39 23.23
N HIS A 252 -15.32 -29.06 24.20
CA HIS A 252 -16.26 -30.00 24.80
C HIS A 252 -17.27 -30.51 23.77
N ARG A 253 -18.03 -29.59 23.15
CA ARG A 253 -18.86 -29.87 21.98
C ARG A 253 -18.05 -29.68 20.69
N SER A 254 -18.04 -30.68 19.82
CA SER A 254 -17.42 -30.59 18.50
C SER A 254 -18.39 -30.05 17.44
N PHE A 255 -17.86 -29.48 16.37
CA PHE A 255 -18.65 -29.25 15.15
C PHE A 255 -19.23 -30.60 14.63
N PRO A 256 -20.48 -30.65 14.13
CA PRO A 256 -21.43 -29.56 13.89
C PRO A 256 -22.39 -29.24 15.05
N GLU A 257 -22.28 -29.94 16.19
CA GLU A 257 -23.17 -29.75 17.35
C GLU A 257 -22.85 -28.49 18.15
N ASN A 258 -21.61 -28.01 18.04
CA ASN A 258 -21.19 -26.73 18.62
C ASN A 258 -21.75 -25.56 17.80
N ASN A 259 -22.73 -24.85 18.36
CA ASN A 259 -23.45 -23.79 17.67
C ASN A 259 -22.62 -22.52 17.45
N LEU A 260 -21.66 -22.23 18.34
CA LEU A 260 -20.71 -21.14 18.16
C LEU A 260 -19.77 -21.42 16.97
N GLN A 261 -19.25 -22.65 16.87
CA GLN A 261 -18.46 -23.08 15.71
C GLN A 261 -19.29 -23.07 14.43
N LEU A 262 -20.53 -23.55 14.47
CA LEU A 262 -21.42 -23.54 13.32
C LEU A 262 -21.68 -22.11 12.82
N MET A 263 -21.91 -21.15 13.72
CA MET A 263 -22.10 -19.73 13.40
C MET A 263 -20.88 -19.11 12.71
N VAL A 264 -19.68 -19.36 13.25
CA VAL A 264 -18.42 -18.82 12.71
C VAL A 264 -18.05 -19.48 11.38
N GLN A 265 -18.05 -20.81 11.32
CA GLN A 265 -17.61 -21.56 10.15
C GLN A 265 -18.56 -21.41 8.95
N SER A 266 -19.88 -21.31 9.19
CA SER A 266 -20.86 -20.99 8.13
C SER A 266 -20.78 -19.53 7.64
N GLY A 267 -20.01 -18.68 8.33
CA GLY A 267 -19.88 -17.26 8.03
C GLY A 267 -21.11 -16.44 8.41
N ALA A 268 -21.93 -16.91 9.36
CA ALA A 268 -23.09 -16.17 9.82
C ALA A 268 -22.70 -14.93 10.65
N LYS A 269 -21.91 -15.12 11.71
CA LYS A 269 -21.39 -14.03 12.53
C LYS A 269 -20.14 -14.46 13.30
N GLY A 270 -19.20 -13.53 13.47
CA GLY A 270 -17.95 -13.78 14.19
C GLY A 270 -16.87 -14.48 13.35
N SER A 271 -15.67 -14.54 13.91
CA SER A 271 -14.47 -15.11 13.31
C SER A 271 -13.88 -16.24 14.17
N THR A 272 -12.93 -16.99 13.61
CA THR A 272 -12.15 -17.99 14.35
C THR A 272 -11.35 -17.35 15.48
N VAL A 273 -10.91 -16.11 15.27
CA VAL A 273 -10.26 -15.28 16.28
C VAL A 273 -11.16 -15.07 17.50
N ASN A 274 -12.42 -14.68 17.29
CA ASN A 274 -13.35 -14.44 18.40
C ASN A 274 -13.55 -15.71 19.23
N THR A 275 -13.64 -16.86 18.57
CA THR A 275 -13.78 -18.16 19.25
C THR A 275 -12.53 -18.56 20.03
N MET A 276 -11.33 -18.24 19.50
CA MET A 276 -10.06 -18.41 20.21
C MET A 276 -9.95 -17.50 21.43
N GLN A 277 -10.37 -16.24 21.34
CA GLN A 277 -10.32 -15.31 22.48
C GLN A 277 -11.28 -15.70 23.62
N ILE A 278 -12.43 -16.26 23.26
CA ILE A 278 -13.41 -16.75 24.24
C ILE A 278 -12.88 -18.01 24.95
N SER A 279 -12.33 -18.98 24.20
CA SER A 279 -12.08 -20.34 24.71
C SER A 279 -10.60 -20.62 25.05
N CYS A 280 -9.65 -19.96 24.39
CA CYS A 280 -8.21 -20.23 24.46
C CYS A 280 -7.45 -19.17 25.28
N LEU A 281 -7.21 -18.00 24.69
CA LEU A 281 -6.54 -16.82 25.27
C LEU A 281 -6.86 -15.56 24.45
N LEU A 282 -6.74 -14.38 25.06
CA LEU A 282 -6.84 -13.09 24.34
C LEU A 282 -5.65 -12.86 23.40
N GLY A 283 -4.43 -13.14 23.86
CA GLY A 283 -3.20 -12.97 23.09
C GLY A 283 -2.38 -11.74 23.49
N GLN A 284 -1.43 -11.35 22.64
CA GLN A 284 -0.63 -10.14 22.79
C GLN A 284 -1.50 -8.92 22.49
N ILE A 285 -1.58 -7.97 23.42
CA ILE A 285 -2.22 -6.67 23.19
C ILE A 285 -1.21 -5.72 22.57
N GLU A 286 -1.67 -4.95 21.60
CA GLU A 286 -0.83 -4.04 20.83
C GLU A 286 -1.48 -2.67 20.73
N LEU A 287 -0.63 -1.64 20.84
CA LEU A 287 -1.01 -0.23 20.70
C LEU A 287 -0.15 0.39 19.61
N GLU A 288 -0.76 0.89 18.54
CA GLU A 288 -0.10 1.48 17.36
C GLU A 288 1.00 0.58 16.76
N GLY A 289 0.78 -0.74 16.76
CA GLY A 289 1.77 -1.70 16.29
C GLY A 289 2.97 -1.88 17.23
N ARG A 290 2.88 -1.43 18.49
CA ARG A 290 3.87 -1.62 19.56
C ARG A 290 3.25 -2.35 20.76
N ARG A 291 4.06 -2.73 21.74
CA ARG A 291 3.53 -3.28 23.02
C ARG A 291 3.09 -2.12 23.92
N PRO A 292 2.31 -2.39 24.99
CA PRO A 292 1.96 -1.35 25.95
C PRO A 292 3.20 -0.59 26.44
N PRO A 293 3.17 0.75 26.41
CA PRO A 293 4.33 1.56 26.70
C PRO A 293 4.78 1.40 28.15
N LEU A 294 6.08 1.61 28.39
CA LEU A 294 6.63 1.71 29.74
C LEU A 294 6.53 3.16 30.24
N MET A 295 6.26 3.32 31.52
CA MET A 295 6.38 4.60 32.22
C MET A 295 7.87 4.96 32.38
N ALA A 296 8.17 6.23 32.68
CA ALA A 296 9.54 6.70 32.95
C ALA A 296 10.28 5.88 34.03
N SER A 297 9.54 5.25 34.95
CA SER A 297 10.07 4.33 35.97
C SER A 297 10.49 2.95 35.43
N GLY A 298 10.32 2.67 34.13
CA GLY A 298 10.57 1.37 33.50
C GLY A 298 9.45 0.34 33.75
N LYS A 299 8.34 0.75 34.37
CA LYS A 299 7.19 -0.12 34.68
C LYS A 299 6.10 0.06 33.64
N SER A 300 5.45 -1.03 33.22
CA SER A 300 4.25 -0.95 32.39
C SER A 300 2.99 -0.64 33.20
N LEU A 301 2.89 -1.19 34.41
CA LEU A 301 1.87 -0.85 35.41
C LEU A 301 2.50 -0.81 36.81
N PRO A 302 1.90 -0.10 37.78
CA PRO A 302 2.42 -0.01 39.15
C PRO A 302 2.61 -1.36 39.85
N CYS A 303 1.84 -2.38 39.46
CA CYS A 303 1.90 -3.74 40.01
C CYS A 303 3.07 -4.58 39.48
N PHE A 304 3.76 -4.15 38.42
CA PHE A 304 4.93 -4.83 37.88
C PHE A 304 6.24 -4.23 38.41
N GLN A 305 7.29 -5.06 38.42
CA GLN A 305 8.64 -4.60 38.72
C GLN A 305 9.20 -3.81 37.52
N PRO A 306 10.11 -2.85 37.76
CA PRO A 306 10.78 -2.14 36.67
C PRO A 306 11.48 -3.13 35.73
N TYR A 307 11.25 -3.00 34.42
CA TYR A 307 11.83 -3.86 33.38
C TYR A 307 11.58 -5.37 33.62
N ASP A 308 10.37 -5.72 34.07
CA ASP A 308 9.97 -7.12 34.22
C ASP A 308 9.96 -7.84 32.85
N PHE A 309 10.81 -8.87 32.72
CA PHE A 309 10.92 -9.72 31.53
C PHE A 309 9.68 -10.57 31.27
N SER A 310 8.72 -10.66 32.19
CA SER A 310 7.52 -11.46 31.97
C SER A 310 6.73 -10.92 30.77
N PRO A 311 6.29 -11.76 29.80
CA PRO A 311 5.50 -11.27 28.68
C PRO A 311 4.19 -10.57 29.11
N LYS A 312 3.68 -10.92 30.29
CA LYS A 312 2.50 -10.31 30.91
C LYS A 312 2.69 -8.83 31.21
N SER A 313 3.89 -8.42 31.60
CA SER A 313 4.20 -7.02 31.89
C SER A 313 3.98 -6.16 30.65
N GLY A 314 4.32 -6.65 29.46
CA GLY A 314 4.09 -5.96 28.20
C GLY A 314 2.89 -6.47 27.43
N GLY A 315 1.77 -6.75 28.10
CA GLY A 315 0.48 -6.94 27.46
C GLY A 315 0.16 -8.32 26.89
N PHE A 316 0.93 -9.38 27.20
CA PHE A 316 0.55 -10.74 26.80
C PHE A 316 -0.53 -11.34 27.72
N VAL A 317 -1.78 -11.26 27.29
CA VAL A 317 -2.93 -11.71 28.06
C VAL A 317 -3.20 -13.20 27.83
N THR A 318 -2.75 -14.01 28.78
CA THR A 318 -2.99 -15.46 28.84
C THR A 318 -4.40 -15.84 29.32
N GLY A 319 -5.14 -14.87 29.86
CA GLY A 319 -6.55 -15.02 30.24
C GLY A 319 -7.47 -15.17 29.02
N ARG A 320 -8.69 -15.62 29.26
CA ARG A 320 -9.74 -15.82 28.24
C ARG A 320 -11.07 -15.31 28.78
N PHE A 321 -12.00 -14.91 27.90
CA PHE A 321 -13.29 -14.39 28.35
C PHE A 321 -14.10 -15.42 29.16
N LEU A 322 -13.97 -16.72 28.86
CA LEU A 322 -14.68 -17.78 29.60
C LEU A 322 -14.38 -17.80 31.11
N THR A 323 -13.13 -17.56 31.51
CA THR A 323 -12.70 -17.63 32.92
C THR A 323 -12.48 -16.27 33.56
N GLY A 324 -12.73 -15.19 32.80
CA GLY A 324 -12.36 -13.83 33.17
C GLY A 324 -10.88 -13.53 32.93
N ILE A 325 -10.57 -12.23 32.94
CA ILE A 325 -9.23 -11.66 32.80
C ILE A 325 -8.82 -10.99 34.11
N ARG A 326 -7.51 -10.99 34.39
CA ARG A 326 -6.95 -10.42 35.63
C ARG A 326 -7.01 -8.89 35.58
N PRO A 327 -6.99 -8.17 36.71
CA PRO A 327 -7.04 -6.70 36.72
C PRO A 327 -5.95 -6.01 35.88
N SER A 328 -4.69 -6.51 35.93
CA SER A 328 -3.60 -6.00 35.09
C SER A 328 -3.88 -6.17 33.60
N ASP A 329 -4.39 -7.35 33.23
CA ASP A 329 -4.68 -7.74 31.86
C ASP A 329 -5.91 -6.99 31.33
N PHE A 330 -6.90 -6.75 32.19
CA PHE A 330 -8.09 -5.96 31.92
C PHE A 330 -7.71 -4.52 31.55
N PHE A 331 -6.79 -3.91 32.29
CA PHE A 331 -6.35 -2.55 32.01
C PHE A 331 -5.67 -2.43 30.63
N PHE A 332 -4.76 -3.35 30.29
CA PHE A 332 -4.18 -3.39 28.94
C PHE A 332 -5.23 -3.62 27.86
N HIS A 333 -6.21 -4.49 28.12
CA HIS A 333 -7.31 -4.72 27.17
C HIS A 333 -8.15 -3.45 26.95
N CYS A 334 -8.42 -2.67 28.00
CA CYS A 334 -9.11 -1.38 27.89
C CYS A 334 -8.31 -0.35 27.09
N MET A 335 -6.97 -0.33 27.19
CA MET A 335 -6.12 0.55 26.37
C MET A 335 -6.33 0.29 24.88
N ALA A 336 -6.26 -0.97 24.45
CA ALA A 336 -6.48 -1.33 23.04
C ALA A 336 -7.92 -1.08 22.59
N GLY A 337 -8.90 -1.30 23.46
CA GLY A 337 -10.30 -0.95 23.17
C GLY A 337 -10.48 0.56 22.95
N ARG A 338 -9.84 1.39 23.77
CA ARG A 338 -9.90 2.86 23.65
C ARG A 338 -9.21 3.36 22.39
N GLU A 339 -8.06 2.81 22.03
CA GLU A 339 -7.36 3.14 20.79
C GLU A 339 -8.27 2.96 19.56
N GLY A 340 -8.94 1.80 19.45
CA GLY A 340 -9.86 1.56 18.34
C GLY A 340 -11.02 2.56 18.27
N LEU A 341 -11.51 3.04 19.43
CA LEU A 341 -12.56 4.06 19.49
C LEU A 341 -12.03 5.44 19.06
N VAL A 342 -10.84 5.83 19.54
CA VAL A 342 -10.19 7.10 19.17
C VAL A 342 -9.88 7.14 17.68
N ASP A 343 -9.34 6.05 17.14
CA ASP A 343 -9.05 5.94 15.71
C ASP A 343 -10.31 6.07 14.85
N THR A 344 -11.43 5.51 15.31
CA THR A 344 -12.71 5.66 14.63
C THR A 344 -13.20 7.11 14.68
N ALA A 345 -13.07 7.79 15.83
CA ALA A 345 -13.49 9.18 15.96
C ALA A 345 -12.68 10.13 15.07
N VAL A 346 -11.34 10.00 15.08
CA VAL A 346 -10.44 10.96 14.40
C VAL A 346 -10.29 10.69 12.90
N LYS A 347 -10.26 9.41 12.47
CA LYS A 347 -9.92 9.08 11.07
C LYS A 347 -11.14 9.01 10.16
N THR A 348 -12.35 8.98 10.69
CA THR A 348 -13.57 8.85 9.87
C THR A 348 -13.84 10.14 9.08
N SER A 349 -13.71 11.30 9.71
CA SER A 349 -13.88 12.62 9.05
C SER A 349 -12.93 12.78 7.86
N ARG A 350 -11.65 12.46 8.06
CA ARG A 350 -10.60 12.51 7.02
C ARG A 350 -10.91 11.66 5.79
N SER A 351 -11.50 10.47 5.97
CA SER A 351 -11.90 9.63 4.83
C SER A 351 -13.08 10.19 4.05
N GLY A 352 -14.02 10.86 4.72
CA GLY A 352 -15.16 11.52 4.08
C GLY A 352 -14.72 12.72 3.22
N TYR A 353 -13.78 13.52 3.74
CA TYR A 353 -13.20 14.64 2.99
C TYR A 353 -12.48 14.16 1.72
N LEU A 354 -11.61 13.16 1.84
CA LEU A 354 -10.94 12.53 0.69
C LEU A 354 -11.95 12.08 -0.39
N GLN A 355 -13.02 11.40 0.02
CA GLN A 355 -14.06 10.95 -0.90
C GLN A 355 -14.75 12.12 -1.63
N ARG A 356 -15.10 13.20 -0.91
CA ARG A 356 -15.70 14.40 -1.50
C ARG A 356 -14.78 15.01 -2.56
N CYS A 357 -13.48 15.15 -2.27
CA CYS A 357 -12.52 15.73 -3.20
C CYS A 357 -12.41 14.93 -4.50
N ILE A 358 -12.32 13.60 -4.40
CA ILE A 358 -12.26 12.73 -5.58
C ILE A 358 -13.58 12.81 -6.37
N ILE A 359 -14.74 12.78 -5.71
CA ILE A 359 -16.05 12.89 -6.38
C ILE A 359 -16.15 14.19 -7.17
N LYS A 360 -15.77 15.32 -6.58
CA LYS A 360 -15.89 16.64 -7.21
C LYS A 360 -14.99 16.84 -8.43
N HIS A 361 -13.83 16.18 -8.46
CA HIS A 361 -12.96 16.18 -9.64
C HIS A 361 -13.48 15.24 -10.73
N LEU A 362 -13.95 14.05 -10.35
CA LEU A 362 -14.33 13.01 -11.31
C LEU A 362 -15.82 13.02 -11.70
N GLU A 363 -16.64 13.95 -11.18
CA GLU A 363 -18.09 13.97 -11.44
C GLU A 363 -18.44 14.10 -12.94
N GLY A 364 -17.58 14.76 -13.71
CA GLY A 364 -17.78 15.00 -15.13
C GLY A 364 -17.39 13.84 -16.05
N LEU A 365 -16.71 12.81 -15.53
CA LEU A 365 -16.19 11.72 -16.37
C LEU A 365 -17.27 10.70 -16.71
N VAL A 366 -17.65 10.68 -17.99
CA VAL A 366 -18.72 9.84 -18.54
C VAL A 366 -18.24 9.11 -19.80
N VAL A 367 -18.68 7.87 -19.97
CA VAL A 367 -18.44 7.10 -21.21
C VAL A 367 -19.30 7.65 -22.33
N GLN A 368 -18.70 8.00 -23.46
CA GLN A 368 -19.39 8.55 -24.63
C GLN A 368 -19.81 7.46 -25.62
N TYR A 369 -20.61 7.82 -26.62
CA TYR A 369 -21.07 6.89 -27.67
C TYR A 369 -19.95 6.31 -28.56
N ASP A 370 -18.75 6.89 -28.53
CA ASP A 370 -17.55 6.34 -29.16
C ASP A 370 -16.74 5.42 -28.22
N LEU A 371 -17.26 5.13 -27.02
CA LEU A 371 -16.66 4.37 -25.92
C LEU A 371 -15.45 5.04 -25.24
N SER A 372 -15.11 6.28 -25.63
CA SER A 372 -14.11 7.07 -24.91
C SER A 372 -14.67 7.61 -23.60
N VAL A 373 -13.82 7.74 -22.59
CA VAL A 373 -14.16 8.41 -21.33
C VAL A 373 -13.76 9.87 -21.46
N ARG A 374 -14.73 10.77 -21.32
CA ARG A 374 -14.52 12.20 -21.48
C ARG A 374 -15.02 12.97 -20.28
N ASP A 375 -14.37 14.10 -20.02
CA ASP A 375 -14.85 15.09 -19.07
C ASP A 375 -15.91 16.00 -19.71
N SER A 376 -16.54 16.84 -18.88
CA SER A 376 -17.68 17.70 -19.21
C SER A 376 -17.37 18.74 -20.28
N ASP A 377 -16.11 19.13 -20.42
CA ASP A 377 -15.58 20.04 -21.44
C ASP A 377 -15.39 19.35 -22.81
N GLY A 378 -15.37 18.02 -22.83
CA GLY A 378 -15.12 17.19 -24.01
C GLY A 378 -13.69 16.67 -24.14
N SER A 379 -12.81 16.97 -23.17
CA SER A 379 -11.46 16.44 -23.07
C SER A 379 -11.48 14.92 -22.91
N VAL A 380 -10.62 14.21 -23.64
CA VAL A 380 -10.55 12.75 -23.61
C VAL A 380 -9.55 12.33 -22.53
N VAL A 381 -10.03 11.62 -21.51
CA VAL A 381 -9.18 11.10 -20.43
C VAL A 381 -8.73 9.67 -20.75
N GLN A 382 -9.65 8.82 -21.23
CA GLN A 382 -9.32 7.46 -21.70
C GLN A 382 -9.96 7.18 -23.06
N PHE A 383 -9.24 6.44 -23.91
CA PHE A 383 -9.78 5.98 -25.21
C PHE A 383 -10.81 4.85 -25.07
N LEU A 384 -10.62 4.00 -24.07
CA LEU A 384 -11.56 2.95 -23.65
C LEU A 384 -11.49 2.88 -22.13
N TYR A 385 -12.65 2.79 -21.48
CA TYR A 385 -12.71 2.67 -20.03
C TYR A 385 -11.88 1.47 -19.54
N GLY A 386 -10.84 1.73 -18.75
CA GLY A 386 -9.97 0.68 -18.21
C GLY A 386 -9.21 -0.14 -19.28
N GLU A 387 -8.90 0.48 -20.43
CA GLU A 387 -8.23 -0.10 -21.60
C GLU A 387 -9.00 -1.21 -22.35
N ASP A 388 -10.06 -1.79 -21.76
CA ASP A 388 -10.86 -2.87 -22.36
C ASP A 388 -12.34 -2.53 -22.60
N GLY A 389 -12.82 -1.41 -22.05
CA GLY A 389 -14.18 -0.91 -22.22
C GLY A 389 -15.25 -1.72 -21.48
N LEU A 390 -14.86 -2.57 -20.53
CA LEU A 390 -15.78 -3.44 -19.80
C LEU A 390 -16.37 -2.78 -18.55
N ASP A 391 -17.64 -3.11 -18.27
CA ASP A 391 -18.34 -2.73 -17.05
C ASP A 391 -17.93 -3.65 -15.87
N VAL A 392 -17.45 -3.06 -14.78
CA VAL A 392 -16.85 -3.78 -13.64
C VAL A 392 -17.77 -4.87 -13.06
N PRO A 393 -19.07 -4.60 -12.76
CA PRO A 393 -19.99 -5.62 -12.23
C PRO A 393 -20.22 -6.81 -13.19
N ARG A 394 -20.07 -6.61 -14.50
CA ARG A 394 -20.31 -7.65 -15.53
C ARG A 394 -19.06 -8.46 -15.88
N THR A 395 -17.90 -8.16 -15.28
CA THR A 395 -16.62 -8.79 -15.63
C THR A 395 -16.33 -10.10 -14.89
N GLN A 396 -16.94 -10.37 -13.73
CA GLN A 396 -16.52 -11.48 -12.87
C GLN A 396 -16.58 -12.85 -13.57
N PHE A 397 -17.59 -13.09 -14.40
CA PHE A 397 -17.73 -14.35 -15.13
C PHE A 397 -16.91 -14.41 -16.44
N LEU A 398 -16.16 -13.36 -16.81
CA LEU A 398 -15.21 -13.40 -17.94
C LEU A 398 -13.85 -13.99 -17.53
N GLN A 399 -13.65 -14.31 -16.24
CA GLN A 399 -12.41 -14.94 -15.79
C GLN A 399 -12.30 -16.40 -16.28
N PRO A 400 -11.10 -16.90 -16.62
CA PRO A 400 -10.91 -18.27 -17.13
C PRO A 400 -11.47 -19.37 -16.23
N LYS A 401 -11.42 -19.14 -14.92
CA LYS A 401 -11.96 -20.07 -13.90
C LYS A 401 -13.47 -20.29 -14.01
N GLN A 402 -14.19 -19.37 -14.64
CA GLN A 402 -15.65 -19.40 -14.78
C GLN A 402 -16.13 -19.82 -16.17
N PHE A 403 -15.22 -20.00 -17.14
CA PHE A 403 -15.59 -20.55 -18.45
C PHE A 403 -16.27 -21.93 -18.37
N PRO A 404 -15.89 -22.84 -17.44
CA PRO A 404 -16.64 -24.08 -17.21
C PRO A 404 -18.11 -23.85 -16.85
N PHE A 405 -18.42 -22.85 -16.02
CA PHE A 405 -19.79 -22.54 -15.63
C PHE A 405 -20.61 -22.06 -16.84
N ILE A 406 -20.02 -21.23 -17.70
CA ILE A 406 -20.69 -20.76 -18.93
C ILE A 406 -20.92 -21.92 -19.90
N ALA A 407 -19.93 -22.82 -20.05
CA ALA A 407 -20.05 -23.99 -20.91
C ALA A 407 -21.13 -24.98 -20.42
N GLU A 408 -21.19 -25.25 -19.11
CA GLU A 408 -22.20 -26.14 -18.50
C GLU A 408 -23.63 -25.58 -18.58
N ASN A 409 -23.79 -24.26 -18.73
CA ASN A 409 -25.08 -23.57 -18.84
C ASN A 409 -25.34 -22.99 -20.23
N TYR A 410 -24.64 -23.49 -21.25
CA TYR A 410 -24.73 -22.99 -22.62
C TYR A 410 -26.17 -22.90 -23.12
N GLU A 411 -26.94 -23.98 -22.98
CA GLU A 411 -28.33 -24.06 -23.47
C GLU A 411 -29.24 -23.02 -22.81
N VAL A 412 -29.02 -22.77 -21.52
CA VAL A 412 -29.77 -21.77 -20.75
C VAL A 412 -29.53 -20.38 -21.33
N ILE A 413 -28.27 -20.06 -21.62
CA ILE A 413 -27.84 -18.76 -22.11
C ILE A 413 -28.26 -18.58 -23.59
N GLN A 414 -28.17 -19.63 -24.40
CA GLN A 414 -28.59 -19.63 -25.80
C GLN A 414 -30.08 -19.27 -25.92
N LYS A 415 -30.92 -19.93 -25.12
CA LYS A 415 -32.38 -19.73 -25.15
C LYS A 415 -32.80 -18.38 -24.56
N SER A 416 -32.14 -17.91 -23.49
CA SER A 416 -32.53 -16.66 -22.83
C SER A 416 -32.14 -15.41 -23.61
N LYS A 417 -31.01 -15.45 -24.35
CA LYS A 417 -30.46 -14.28 -25.05
C LYS A 417 -30.67 -14.28 -26.57
N HIS A 418 -31.48 -15.21 -27.11
CA HIS A 418 -31.75 -15.33 -28.56
C HIS A 418 -30.47 -15.28 -29.41
N ILE A 419 -29.44 -16.01 -28.98
CA ILE A 419 -28.08 -15.89 -29.52
C ILE A 419 -28.04 -16.20 -31.03
N ASP A 420 -28.85 -17.15 -31.49
CA ASP A 420 -28.86 -17.56 -32.90
C ASP A 420 -29.36 -16.42 -33.83
N GLU A 421 -30.31 -15.59 -33.37
CA GLU A 421 -30.76 -14.42 -34.11
C GLU A 421 -29.66 -13.35 -34.19
N VAL A 422 -28.90 -13.18 -33.10
CA VAL A 422 -27.82 -12.19 -33.01
C VAL A 422 -26.62 -12.60 -33.86
N LEU A 423 -26.18 -13.86 -33.74
CA LEU A 423 -25.08 -14.40 -34.54
C LEU A 423 -25.39 -14.38 -36.04
N SER A 424 -26.66 -14.49 -36.44
CA SER A 424 -27.06 -14.40 -37.85
C SER A 424 -26.86 -13.01 -38.48
N LYS A 425 -26.83 -11.95 -37.65
CA LYS A 425 -26.72 -10.55 -38.09
C LYS A 425 -25.30 -9.99 -38.03
N ILE A 426 -24.36 -10.76 -37.52
CA ILE A 426 -23.05 -10.28 -37.09
C ILE A 426 -21.93 -10.93 -37.90
N ASP A 427 -21.03 -10.10 -38.45
CA ASP A 427 -19.81 -10.56 -39.13
C ASP A 427 -18.63 -10.61 -38.15
N SER A 428 -17.97 -11.77 -38.07
CA SER A 428 -16.80 -12.03 -37.22
C SER A 428 -15.48 -12.14 -38.00
N GLN A 429 -15.52 -12.05 -39.33
CA GLN A 429 -14.37 -12.36 -40.16
C GLN A 429 -13.23 -11.35 -39.99
N GLN A 430 -13.56 -10.06 -39.88
CA GLN A 430 -12.56 -8.98 -39.85
C GLN A 430 -11.69 -9.05 -38.59
N ALA A 431 -12.31 -9.16 -37.40
CA ALA A 431 -11.58 -9.29 -36.14
C ALA A 431 -10.73 -10.57 -36.08
N ASN A 432 -11.27 -11.71 -36.51
CA ASN A 432 -10.54 -12.98 -36.55
C ASN A 432 -9.34 -12.96 -37.52
N GLN A 433 -9.47 -12.32 -38.67
CA GLN A 433 -8.36 -12.10 -39.61
C GLN A 433 -7.27 -11.23 -38.99
N HIS A 434 -7.67 -10.20 -38.24
CA HIS A 434 -6.75 -9.30 -37.54
C HIS A 434 -5.95 -10.03 -36.45
N PHE A 435 -6.61 -10.81 -35.58
CA PHE A 435 -5.93 -11.67 -34.60
C PHE A 435 -4.99 -12.68 -35.26
N SER A 436 -5.39 -13.24 -36.41
CA SER A 436 -4.54 -14.14 -37.19
C SER A 436 -3.28 -13.43 -37.70
N ALA A 437 -3.38 -12.14 -38.06
CA ALA A 437 -2.23 -11.33 -38.46
C ALA A 437 -1.29 -11.04 -37.29
N ILE A 438 -1.84 -10.68 -36.11
CA ILE A 438 -1.08 -10.46 -34.88
C ILE A 438 -0.29 -11.74 -34.50
N LYS A 439 -0.95 -12.90 -34.48
CA LYS A 439 -0.28 -14.18 -34.16
C LYS A 439 0.78 -14.56 -35.17
N LYS A 440 0.52 -14.37 -36.47
CA LYS A 440 1.52 -14.58 -37.52
C LYS A 440 2.74 -13.68 -37.34
N TRP A 441 2.56 -12.48 -36.78
CA TRP A 441 3.66 -11.58 -36.47
C TRP A 441 4.42 -12.04 -35.21
N GLN A 442 3.71 -12.37 -34.13
CA GLN A 442 4.29 -12.86 -32.86
C GLN A 442 5.07 -14.17 -33.06
N ALA A 443 4.54 -15.11 -33.83
CA ALA A 443 5.21 -16.38 -34.14
C ALA A 443 6.53 -16.18 -34.91
N LYS A 444 6.64 -15.10 -35.71
CA LYS A 444 7.87 -14.73 -36.42
C LYS A 444 8.88 -13.99 -35.53
N HIS A 445 8.44 -13.40 -34.42
CA HIS A 445 9.23 -12.54 -33.54
C HIS A 445 9.03 -12.97 -32.06
N GLN A 446 9.64 -14.09 -31.65
CA GLN A 446 9.48 -14.68 -30.31
C GLN A 446 10.08 -13.86 -29.16
N VAL A 447 10.99 -12.92 -29.45
CA VAL A 447 11.59 -12.03 -28.45
C VAL A 447 11.08 -10.63 -28.73
N SER A 448 10.58 -9.93 -27.71
CA SER A 448 10.22 -8.51 -27.83
C SER A 448 11.46 -7.76 -28.31
N LEU A 449 11.47 -7.40 -29.59
CA LEU A 449 12.56 -6.59 -30.11
C LEU A 449 12.54 -5.28 -29.32
N PRO A 450 13.68 -4.80 -28.80
CA PRO A 450 13.75 -3.41 -28.35
C PRO A 450 13.21 -2.53 -29.49
N ARG A 451 12.50 -1.45 -29.15
CA ARG A 451 11.94 -0.49 -30.13
C ARG A 451 13.07 0.24 -30.87
N GLU A 452 13.85 -0.49 -31.65
CA GLU A 452 14.96 0.01 -32.44
C GLU A 452 14.40 0.38 -33.82
N GLY A 453 14.53 1.66 -34.17
CA GLY A 453 14.14 2.13 -35.50
C GLY A 453 14.98 1.48 -36.60
N ALA A 454 14.45 1.47 -37.83
CA ALA A 454 15.16 0.88 -38.98
C ALA A 454 16.55 1.49 -39.20
N PHE A 455 16.69 2.78 -38.87
CA PHE A 455 17.96 3.50 -38.89
C PHE A 455 18.95 3.04 -37.80
N LEU A 456 18.48 2.68 -36.60
CA LEU A 456 19.33 2.18 -35.51
C LEU A 456 19.89 0.79 -35.82
N LEU A 457 19.08 -0.12 -36.36
CA LEU A 457 19.58 -1.42 -36.83
C LEU A 457 20.59 -1.28 -37.98
N TYR A 458 20.38 -0.29 -38.84
CA TYR A 458 21.34 0.04 -39.89
C TYR A 458 22.64 0.61 -39.31
N SER A 459 22.53 1.54 -38.34
CA SER A 459 23.67 2.18 -37.70
C SER A 459 24.49 1.18 -36.90
N GLN A 460 23.90 0.35 -36.03
CA GLN A 460 24.65 -0.67 -35.28
C GLN A 460 25.46 -1.61 -36.19
N LYS A 461 24.90 -1.98 -37.35
CA LYS A 461 25.58 -2.87 -38.31
C LYS A 461 26.68 -2.20 -39.12
N LYS A 462 26.58 -0.89 -39.37
CA LYS A 462 27.50 -0.14 -40.24
C LYS A 462 28.46 0.78 -39.49
N MET A 463 28.15 1.14 -38.25
CA MET A 463 28.89 2.11 -37.43
C MET A 463 30.33 1.65 -37.19
N ALA A 464 30.57 0.36 -36.91
CA ALA A 464 31.93 -0.16 -36.74
C ALA A 464 32.79 0.07 -37.99
N ARG A 465 32.23 -0.17 -39.18
CA ARG A 465 32.93 0.02 -40.46
C ARG A 465 33.11 1.50 -40.83
N VAL A 466 32.16 2.37 -40.49
CA VAL A 466 32.26 3.81 -40.77
C VAL A 466 33.27 4.47 -39.82
N ARG A 467 33.29 4.08 -38.53
CA ARG A 467 34.29 4.56 -37.57
C ARG A 467 35.72 4.17 -37.93
N GLU A 468 35.94 3.00 -38.52
CA GLU A 468 37.24 2.61 -39.05
C GLU A 468 37.69 3.44 -40.27
N GLN A 469 36.74 3.99 -41.04
CA GLN A 469 37.01 4.78 -42.24
C GLN A 469 37.18 6.27 -41.95
N THR A 470 36.64 6.76 -40.83
CA THR A 470 36.64 8.17 -40.45
C THR A 470 37.54 8.37 -39.22
N LEU A 471 38.82 8.62 -39.45
CA LEU A 471 39.79 8.95 -38.38
C LEU A 471 39.72 10.44 -38.05
N GLY A 472 39.08 10.78 -36.94
CA GLY A 472 39.22 12.06 -36.23
C GLY A 472 38.64 13.30 -36.94
N GLY A 473 37.61 13.89 -36.35
CA GLY A 473 37.11 15.21 -36.75
C GLY A 473 36.33 15.88 -35.62
N GLU A 474 36.25 17.21 -35.66
CA GLU A 474 35.57 18.03 -34.66
C GLU A 474 34.08 17.71 -34.56
N ILE A 475 33.56 17.70 -33.32
CA ILE A 475 32.15 17.48 -33.04
C ILE A 475 31.38 18.73 -33.44
N THR A 476 30.62 18.66 -34.52
CA THR A 476 29.72 19.74 -34.93
C THR A 476 28.31 19.45 -34.40
N ASN A 477 27.73 20.38 -33.63
CA ASN A 477 26.40 20.26 -33.03
C ASN A 477 26.18 18.96 -32.23
N GLY A 478 27.17 18.54 -31.43
CA GLY A 478 27.06 17.35 -30.58
C GLY A 478 27.06 16.00 -31.32
N ARG A 479 27.37 15.97 -32.63
CA ARG A 479 27.42 14.73 -33.43
C ARG A 479 28.80 14.51 -34.05
N ASP A 480 29.29 13.29 -33.93
CA ASP A 480 30.53 12.81 -34.57
C ASP A 480 30.38 12.83 -36.12
N PRO A 481 31.38 13.29 -36.89
CA PRO A 481 31.43 13.18 -38.35
C PRO A 481 31.05 11.79 -38.90
N ALA A 482 31.43 10.71 -38.21
CA ALA A 482 31.04 9.34 -38.59
C ALA A 482 29.52 9.14 -38.53
N THR A 483 28.82 9.80 -37.60
CA THR A 483 27.37 9.74 -37.44
C THR A 483 26.66 10.51 -38.55
N LEU A 484 27.18 11.68 -38.94
CA LEU A 484 26.67 12.48 -40.06
C LEU A 484 26.84 11.75 -41.40
N GLN A 485 27.99 11.09 -41.60
CA GLN A 485 28.23 10.26 -42.78
C GLN A 485 27.27 9.08 -42.84
N LEU A 486 27.01 8.42 -41.71
CA LEU A 486 26.07 7.30 -41.64
C LEU A 486 24.62 7.73 -41.91
N GLN A 487 24.24 8.95 -41.49
CA GLN A 487 22.95 9.55 -41.83
C GLN A 487 22.81 9.80 -43.34
N LYS A 488 23.84 10.37 -43.99
CA LYS A 488 23.87 10.55 -45.45
C LYS A 488 23.76 9.20 -46.17
N MET A 489 24.53 8.20 -45.74
CA MET A 489 24.49 6.85 -46.31
C MET A 489 23.13 6.15 -46.14
N TRP A 490 22.34 6.51 -45.14
CA TRP A 490 20.98 6.00 -44.98
C TRP A 490 19.99 6.69 -45.93
N CYS A 491 20.11 8.01 -46.10
CA CYS A 491 19.27 8.77 -47.03
C CYS A 491 19.55 8.42 -48.50
N GLU A 492 20.80 8.05 -48.83
CA GLU A 492 21.23 7.65 -50.18
C GLU A 492 20.98 6.16 -50.48
N LEU A 493 20.45 5.39 -49.51
CA LEU A 493 20.24 3.95 -49.64
C LEU A 493 19.04 3.64 -50.56
N ASP A 494 19.19 2.69 -51.49
CA ASP A 494 18.09 2.26 -52.36
C ASP A 494 16.83 1.85 -51.56
N GLU A 495 15.64 2.21 -52.05
CA GLU A 495 14.35 1.87 -51.41
C GLU A 495 14.21 0.37 -51.10
N LYS A 496 14.71 -0.51 -51.97
CA LYS A 496 14.66 -1.97 -51.76
C LYS A 496 15.49 -2.41 -50.55
N SER A 497 16.63 -1.77 -50.31
CA SER A 497 17.51 -2.04 -49.18
C SER A 497 16.93 -1.44 -47.90
N GLN A 498 16.38 -0.23 -47.97
CA GLN A 498 15.72 0.44 -46.85
C GLN A 498 14.49 -0.35 -46.37
N ARG A 499 13.68 -0.88 -47.31
CA ARG A 499 12.54 -1.77 -47.01
C ARG A 499 12.93 -3.07 -46.30
N LYS A 500 14.16 -3.59 -46.48
CA LYS A 500 14.64 -4.76 -45.72
C LYS A 500 14.82 -4.44 -44.23
N TYR A 501 15.32 -3.26 -43.91
CA TYR A 501 15.45 -2.79 -42.52
C TYR A 501 14.08 -2.43 -41.94
N LEU A 502 13.23 -1.73 -42.69
CA LEU A 502 11.85 -1.42 -42.28
C LEU A 502 10.99 -2.67 -42.02
N LYS A 503 11.15 -3.73 -42.82
CA LYS A 503 10.47 -5.02 -42.58
C LYS A 503 10.98 -5.75 -41.34
N ARG A 504 12.24 -5.53 -40.94
CA ARG A 504 12.80 -6.11 -39.70
C ARG A 504 12.36 -5.33 -38.46
N THR A 505 12.00 -4.06 -38.62
CA THR A 505 11.44 -3.20 -37.57
C THR A 505 9.93 -3.02 -37.70
N SER A 506 9.25 -3.87 -38.47
CA SER A 506 7.80 -3.77 -38.64
C SER A 506 7.17 -3.97 -37.27
N LYS A 507 6.44 -2.96 -36.79
CA LYS A 507 5.73 -3.02 -35.52
C LYS A 507 4.71 -4.17 -35.54
N CYS A 508 4.43 -4.74 -34.37
CA CYS A 508 3.23 -5.55 -34.20
C CYS A 508 2.03 -4.72 -34.68
N PRO A 509 1.06 -5.30 -35.41
CA PRO A 509 -0.22 -4.63 -35.63
C PRO A 509 -0.79 -4.16 -34.29
N ASP A 510 -1.48 -3.02 -34.30
CA ASP A 510 -2.11 -2.48 -33.09
C ASP A 510 -3.14 -3.48 -32.53
N PRO A 511 -3.51 -3.38 -31.24
CA PRO A 511 -4.51 -4.28 -30.67
C PRO A 511 -5.85 -4.21 -31.39
N SER A 512 -6.61 -5.32 -31.42
CA SER A 512 -7.92 -5.36 -32.08
C SER A 512 -8.87 -4.26 -31.60
N LEU A 513 -8.89 -3.99 -30.29
CA LEU A 513 -9.75 -2.97 -29.67
C LEU A 513 -9.45 -1.54 -30.14
N ALA A 514 -8.20 -1.26 -30.54
CA ALA A 514 -7.81 0.07 -31.01
C ALA A 514 -8.26 0.32 -32.46
N VAL A 515 -8.35 -0.74 -33.28
CA VAL A 515 -8.73 -0.65 -34.70
C VAL A 515 -10.22 -0.86 -34.89
N TRP A 516 -10.79 -1.83 -34.19
CA TRP A 516 -12.16 -2.30 -34.34
C TRP A 516 -12.95 -2.07 -33.07
N ARG A 517 -13.94 -1.17 -33.14
CA ARG A 517 -14.80 -0.88 -32.00
C ARG A 517 -15.58 -2.13 -31.54
N PRO A 518 -15.51 -2.50 -30.26
CA PRO A 518 -16.07 -3.76 -29.76
C PRO A 518 -17.61 -3.78 -29.69
N ASP A 519 -18.27 -2.61 -29.71
CA ASP A 519 -19.73 -2.51 -29.75
C ASP A 519 -20.30 -2.85 -31.14
N VAL A 520 -19.59 -2.50 -32.21
CA VAL A 520 -20.00 -2.73 -33.61
C VAL A 520 -19.43 -4.04 -34.18
N TYR A 521 -18.13 -4.27 -33.99
CA TYR A 521 -17.42 -5.41 -34.59
C TYR A 521 -17.32 -6.56 -33.59
N PHE A 522 -18.00 -7.66 -33.91
CA PHE A 522 -17.97 -8.85 -33.08
C PHE A 522 -16.62 -9.55 -33.12
N ALA A 523 -16.31 -10.22 -32.01
CA ALA A 523 -15.02 -10.82 -31.74
C ALA A 523 -13.86 -9.81 -31.66
N SER A 524 -14.10 -8.49 -31.66
CA SER A 524 -13.10 -7.53 -31.23
C SER A 524 -13.01 -7.53 -29.70
N VAL A 525 -11.99 -8.20 -29.18
CA VAL A 525 -11.76 -8.42 -27.74
C VAL A 525 -10.33 -8.07 -27.37
N SER A 526 -9.98 -8.10 -26.08
CA SER A 526 -8.59 -7.93 -25.66
C SER A 526 -7.72 -9.13 -26.05
N GLU A 527 -6.43 -8.90 -26.31
CA GLU A 527 -5.49 -9.97 -26.67
C GLU A 527 -5.29 -10.99 -25.55
N THR A 528 -5.35 -10.52 -24.29
CA THR A 528 -5.27 -11.35 -23.10
C THR A 528 -6.48 -12.28 -23.03
N PHE A 529 -7.69 -11.76 -23.22
CA PHE A 529 -8.91 -12.57 -23.21
C PHE A 529 -8.94 -13.58 -24.36
N GLU A 530 -8.56 -13.18 -25.59
CA GLU A 530 -8.50 -14.11 -26.72
C GLU A 530 -7.50 -15.26 -26.45
N SER A 531 -6.36 -14.96 -25.85
CA SER A 531 -5.37 -15.98 -25.46
C SER A 531 -5.91 -16.94 -24.40
N GLU A 532 -6.64 -16.41 -23.41
CA GLU A 532 -7.29 -17.21 -22.37
C GLU A 532 -8.40 -18.11 -22.91
N VAL A 533 -9.22 -17.59 -23.82
CA VAL A 533 -10.29 -18.33 -24.49
C VAL A 533 -9.72 -19.49 -25.31
N GLU A 534 -8.63 -19.27 -26.05
CA GLU A 534 -8.01 -20.32 -26.84
C GLU A 534 -7.33 -21.40 -26.02
N ASN A 535 -6.65 -21.01 -24.93
CA ASN A 535 -6.09 -21.97 -23.98
C ASN A 535 -7.20 -22.85 -23.40
N TYR A 536 -8.31 -22.24 -22.98
CA TYR A 536 -9.45 -22.98 -22.45
C TYR A 536 -10.10 -23.91 -23.48
N ILE A 537 -10.33 -23.44 -24.72
CA ILE A 537 -10.89 -24.29 -25.78
C ILE A 537 -9.97 -25.48 -26.08
N SER A 538 -8.65 -25.26 -26.06
CA SER A 538 -7.66 -26.32 -26.26
C SER A 538 -7.70 -27.36 -25.14
N GLU A 539 -7.77 -26.92 -23.88
CA GLU A 539 -7.91 -27.81 -22.72
C GLU A 539 -9.24 -28.57 -22.73
N TRP A 540 -10.33 -27.87 -23.06
CA TRP A 540 -11.68 -28.45 -23.14
C TRP A 540 -11.77 -29.53 -24.23
N ASN A 541 -11.13 -29.30 -25.38
CA ASN A 541 -11.04 -30.30 -26.46
C ASN A 541 -10.25 -31.55 -26.05
N ALA A 542 -9.15 -31.38 -25.31
CA ALA A 542 -8.39 -32.50 -24.77
C ALA A 542 -9.22 -33.32 -23.76
N GLN A 543 -9.96 -32.65 -22.88
CA GLN A 543 -10.83 -33.28 -21.89
C GLN A 543 -12.01 -34.02 -22.53
N ASN A 544 -12.68 -33.40 -23.50
CA ASN A 544 -13.80 -34.03 -24.22
C ASN A 544 -13.38 -35.22 -25.08
N SER A 545 -12.15 -35.21 -25.61
CA SER A 545 -11.61 -36.36 -26.34
C SER A 545 -11.36 -37.57 -25.40
N SER A 546 -11.15 -37.32 -24.11
CA SER A 546 -10.93 -38.35 -23.09
C SER A 546 -12.22 -38.83 -22.40
N ASN A 547 -13.33 -38.11 -22.51
CA ASN A 547 -14.59 -38.45 -21.84
C ASN A 547 -15.43 -39.44 -22.68
N TYR A 548 -16.05 -40.41 -22.01
CA TYR A 548 -16.95 -41.40 -22.65
C TYR A 548 -18.23 -40.78 -23.24
N ILE A 549 -18.63 -39.60 -22.76
CA ILE A 549 -19.81 -38.86 -23.22
C ILE A 549 -19.33 -37.59 -23.92
N ARG A 550 -19.59 -37.48 -25.23
CA ARG A 550 -19.32 -36.26 -26.00
C ARG A 550 -20.39 -35.22 -25.68
N SER A 551 -19.97 -34.01 -25.33
CA SER A 551 -20.85 -32.85 -25.29
C SER A 551 -21.32 -32.52 -26.71
N GLU A 552 -22.59 -32.15 -26.88
CA GLU A 552 -23.17 -31.72 -28.17
C GLU A 552 -22.66 -30.32 -28.61
N LEU A 553 -21.95 -29.61 -27.73
CA LEU A 553 -21.44 -28.27 -28.00
C LEU A 553 -20.21 -28.31 -28.93
N SER A 554 -20.23 -27.52 -30.01
CA SER A 554 -19.04 -27.32 -30.85
C SER A 554 -18.10 -26.25 -30.27
N CYS A 555 -16.79 -26.40 -30.46
CA CYS A 555 -15.78 -25.42 -30.01
C CYS A 555 -16.04 -24.01 -30.54
N ASP A 556 -16.45 -23.90 -31.81
CA ASP A 556 -16.71 -22.62 -32.46
C ASP A 556 -17.89 -21.89 -31.81
N ARG A 557 -18.97 -22.60 -31.50
CA ARG A 557 -20.12 -22.03 -30.77
C ARG A 557 -19.77 -21.62 -29.34
N LEU A 558 -18.89 -22.36 -28.67
CA LEU A 558 -18.40 -21.97 -27.34
C LEU A 558 -17.56 -20.69 -27.43
N LYS A 559 -16.67 -20.58 -28.43
CA LYS A 559 -15.89 -19.37 -28.69
C LYS A 559 -16.80 -18.17 -28.97
N SER A 560 -17.77 -18.32 -29.87
CA SER A 560 -18.77 -17.29 -30.18
C SER A 560 -19.59 -16.89 -28.94
N LEU A 561 -19.92 -17.83 -28.05
CA LEU A 561 -20.62 -17.50 -26.81
C LEU A 561 -19.76 -16.63 -25.88
N LEU A 562 -18.48 -16.94 -25.73
CA LEU A 562 -17.56 -16.18 -24.89
C LEU A 562 -17.33 -14.76 -25.45
N HIS A 563 -17.17 -14.63 -26.77
CA HIS A 563 -17.12 -13.33 -27.45
C HIS A 563 -18.42 -12.54 -27.32
N PHE A 564 -19.57 -13.19 -27.43
CA PHE A 564 -20.87 -12.56 -27.23
C PHE A 564 -21.02 -12.06 -25.78
N LYS A 565 -20.55 -12.85 -24.81
CA LYS A 565 -20.54 -12.43 -23.40
C LYS A 565 -19.69 -11.19 -23.20
N TRP A 566 -18.47 -11.14 -23.77
CA TRP A 566 -17.62 -9.96 -23.74
C TRP A 566 -18.36 -8.72 -24.23
N GLN A 567 -18.97 -8.78 -25.42
CA GLN A 567 -19.69 -7.65 -26.01
C GLN A 567 -20.87 -7.17 -25.13
N ARG A 568 -21.55 -8.09 -24.43
CA ARG A 568 -22.65 -7.75 -23.50
C ARG A 568 -22.17 -7.19 -22.15
N SER A 569 -20.90 -7.38 -21.84
CA SER A 569 -20.24 -6.87 -20.64
C SER A 569 -19.56 -5.51 -20.88
N LEU A 570 -19.66 -4.93 -22.09
CA LEU A 570 -19.18 -3.58 -22.37
C LEU A 570 -19.93 -2.54 -21.50
N CYS A 571 -19.22 -1.47 -21.16
CA CYS A 571 -19.79 -0.33 -20.47
C CYS A 571 -20.78 0.41 -21.39
N ASP A 572 -21.95 0.75 -20.86
CA ASP A 572 -23.00 1.42 -21.62
C ASP A 572 -22.65 2.93 -21.77
N PRO A 573 -22.83 3.55 -22.95
CA PRO A 573 -22.65 4.99 -23.11
C PRO A 573 -23.57 5.78 -22.17
N GLY A 574 -23.01 6.78 -21.50
CA GLY A 574 -23.65 7.55 -20.45
C GLY A 574 -23.30 7.12 -19.03
N GLU A 575 -22.60 5.99 -18.85
CA GLU A 575 -22.20 5.54 -17.51
C GLU A 575 -21.22 6.54 -16.86
N ALA A 576 -21.53 6.93 -15.62
CA ALA A 576 -20.74 7.89 -14.84
C ALA A 576 -19.55 7.19 -14.15
N VAL A 577 -18.61 6.71 -14.96
CA VAL A 577 -17.45 5.93 -14.52
C VAL A 577 -16.54 6.68 -13.55
N GLY A 578 -16.47 8.01 -13.63
CA GLY A 578 -15.72 8.82 -12.65
C GLY A 578 -16.29 8.76 -11.25
N LEU A 579 -17.61 8.88 -11.11
CA LEU A 579 -18.29 8.75 -9.81
C LEU A 579 -18.13 7.34 -9.23
N LEU A 580 -18.25 6.30 -10.08
CA LEU A 580 -18.04 4.92 -9.65
C LEU A 580 -16.60 4.68 -9.19
N ALA A 581 -15.61 5.24 -9.89
CA ALA A 581 -14.20 5.15 -9.48
C ALA A 581 -13.96 5.89 -8.15
N ALA A 582 -14.52 7.10 -8.00
CA ALA A 582 -14.42 7.88 -6.78
C ALA A 582 -15.00 7.15 -5.57
N GLN A 583 -16.20 6.55 -5.72
CA GLN A 583 -16.85 5.78 -4.66
C GLN A 583 -16.09 4.49 -4.35
N SER A 584 -15.56 3.82 -5.37
CA SER A 584 -14.78 2.57 -5.21
C SER A 584 -13.45 2.77 -4.49
N ILE A 585 -12.95 4.00 -4.39
CA ILE A 585 -11.77 4.37 -3.60
C ILE A 585 -12.20 4.95 -2.24
N GLY A 586 -13.19 5.84 -2.23
CA GLY A 586 -13.67 6.54 -1.03
C GLY A 586 -14.36 5.63 -0.01
N GLU A 587 -15.33 4.82 -0.44
CA GLU A 587 -16.08 3.94 0.48
C GLU A 587 -15.14 2.93 1.18
N PRO A 588 -14.25 2.20 0.49
CA PRO A 588 -13.35 1.27 1.17
C PRO A 588 -12.32 1.98 2.07
N SER A 589 -12.00 3.25 1.80
CA SER A 589 -11.15 4.06 2.69
C SER A 589 -11.80 4.28 4.06
N THR A 590 -13.13 4.48 4.11
CA THR A 590 -13.86 4.52 5.39
C THR A 590 -13.79 3.15 6.11
N GLN A 591 -13.82 2.06 5.35
CA GLN A 591 -13.70 0.71 5.89
C GLN A 591 -12.32 0.45 6.49
N MET A 592 -11.24 1.01 5.93
CA MET A 592 -9.90 0.93 6.51
C MET A 592 -9.87 1.55 7.91
N THR A 593 -10.53 2.69 8.11
CA THR A 593 -10.69 3.33 9.42
C THR A 593 -11.51 2.45 10.38
N LEU A 594 -12.66 1.95 9.94
CA LEU A 594 -13.59 1.20 10.78
C LEU A 594 -13.06 -0.19 11.17
N ASN A 595 -12.32 -0.84 10.26
CA ASN A 595 -11.73 -2.16 10.51
C ASN A 595 -10.66 -2.11 11.61
N THR A 596 -10.05 -0.95 11.89
CA THR A 596 -9.15 -0.76 13.04
C THR A 596 -9.78 -1.27 14.33
N PHE A 597 -11.08 -1.03 14.55
CA PHE A 597 -11.76 -1.48 15.76
C PHE A 597 -11.83 -3.01 15.88
N HIS A 598 -12.05 -3.71 14.77
CA HIS A 598 -12.11 -5.17 14.73
C HIS A 598 -10.74 -5.85 14.85
N PHE A 599 -9.67 -5.12 14.51
CA PHE A 599 -8.28 -5.57 14.62
C PHE A 599 -7.52 -4.95 15.80
N ALA A 600 -8.17 -4.09 16.59
CA ALA A 600 -7.58 -3.40 17.74
C ALA A 600 -6.95 -4.42 18.70
N GLY A 601 -5.68 -4.19 19.04
CA GLY A 601 -4.89 -5.11 19.86
C GLY A 601 -4.21 -6.27 19.10
N ARG A 602 -4.10 -6.23 17.76
CA ARG A 602 -3.29 -7.18 16.97
C ARG A 602 -2.34 -6.46 16.01
N GLY A 603 -1.06 -6.82 16.02
CA GLY A 603 0.00 -6.12 15.28
C GLY A 603 0.32 -6.57 13.89
N GLU A 604 -0.32 -7.63 13.42
CA GLU A 604 -0.02 -8.16 12.09
C GLU A 604 -0.47 -7.20 10.98
N MET A 605 -1.31 -6.21 11.31
CA MET A 605 -1.83 -5.22 10.37
C MET A 605 -1.61 -3.83 10.98
N ASN A 606 -0.52 -3.15 10.61
CA ASN A 606 -0.34 -1.73 10.93
C ASN A 606 -1.33 -0.92 10.08
N VAL A 607 -2.56 -0.83 10.59
CA VAL A 607 -3.75 -0.21 9.99
C VAL A 607 -3.62 1.32 9.85
N THR A 608 -2.57 1.93 10.38
CA THR A 608 -2.45 3.40 10.46
C THR A 608 -1.71 4.06 9.29
N LEU A 609 -1.03 3.30 8.43
CA LEU A 609 -0.23 3.86 7.32
C LEU A 609 -1.04 4.11 6.03
N GLY A 610 -2.20 3.48 5.86
CA GLY A 610 -2.93 3.50 4.58
C GLY A 610 -3.50 4.87 4.20
N ILE A 611 -4.36 5.45 5.04
CA ILE A 611 -5.05 6.72 4.71
C ILE A 611 -4.07 7.90 4.58
N PRO A 612 -3.08 8.10 5.48
CA PRO A 612 -2.08 9.15 5.28
C PRO A 612 -1.34 9.02 3.95
N ARG A 613 -1.01 7.80 3.52
CA ARG A 613 -0.38 7.55 2.22
C ARG A 613 -1.33 7.82 1.05
N LEU A 614 -2.62 7.45 1.16
CA LEU A 614 -3.62 7.79 0.14
C LEU A 614 -3.80 9.30 -0.02
N ARG A 615 -3.79 10.07 1.07
CA ARG A 615 -3.84 11.53 1.01
C ARG A 615 -2.58 12.13 0.37
N GLU A 616 -1.41 11.63 0.74
CA GLU A 616 -0.13 12.06 0.17
C GLU A 616 -0.10 11.87 -1.36
N ILE A 617 -0.64 10.74 -1.85
CA ILE A 617 -0.77 10.46 -3.30
C ILE A 617 -1.89 11.32 -3.91
N LEU A 618 -3.14 11.17 -3.46
CA LEU A 618 -4.29 11.73 -4.18
C LEU A 618 -4.52 13.22 -3.95
N MET A 619 -4.33 13.71 -2.72
CA MET A 619 -4.73 15.08 -2.35
C MET A 619 -3.58 16.07 -2.36
N ILE A 620 -2.40 15.67 -1.90
CA ILE A 620 -1.25 16.59 -1.78
C ILE A 620 -0.38 16.50 -3.03
N ALA A 621 -0.24 15.30 -3.61
CA ALA A 621 0.72 15.03 -4.69
C ALA A 621 2.14 15.54 -4.33
N SER A 622 2.59 15.23 -3.10
CA SER A 622 3.79 15.82 -2.51
C SER A 622 5.07 15.45 -3.25
N ASP A 623 5.91 16.44 -3.54
CA ASP A 623 7.30 16.25 -4.02
C ASP A 623 8.20 15.62 -2.95
N ASN A 624 7.91 15.91 -1.67
CA ASN A 624 8.72 15.50 -0.54
C ASN A 624 7.97 14.48 0.31
N ILE A 625 7.92 13.24 -0.18
CA ILE A 625 7.24 12.16 0.54
C ILE A 625 7.93 11.84 1.88
N LYS A 626 7.15 11.46 2.90
CA LYS A 626 7.68 11.21 4.26
C LYS A 626 8.63 10.02 4.32
N THR A 627 8.40 9.00 3.48
CA THR A 627 9.19 7.75 3.48
C THR A 627 9.62 7.36 2.06
N PRO A 628 10.58 8.08 1.45
CA PRO A 628 11.05 7.78 0.10
C PRO A 628 11.81 6.46 0.04
N MET A 629 11.48 5.62 -0.93
CA MET A 629 12.05 4.29 -1.11
C MET A 629 12.24 3.94 -2.59
N MET A 630 13.41 3.39 -2.92
CA MET A 630 13.63 2.72 -4.20
C MET A 630 13.89 1.23 -3.99
N THR A 631 13.44 0.42 -4.94
CA THR A 631 13.55 -1.04 -4.94
C THR A 631 14.09 -1.49 -6.29
N VAL A 632 15.21 -2.21 -6.29
CA VAL A 632 15.86 -2.66 -7.53
C VAL A 632 16.28 -4.14 -7.42
N PRO A 633 15.81 -5.01 -8.31
CA PRO A 633 16.28 -6.39 -8.38
C PRO A 633 17.76 -6.48 -8.77
N VAL A 634 18.45 -7.46 -8.21
CA VAL A 634 19.86 -7.74 -8.51
C VAL A 634 19.94 -8.86 -9.53
N PHE A 635 20.82 -8.74 -10.53
CA PHE A 635 21.03 -9.85 -11.47
C PHE A 635 21.47 -11.12 -10.76
N ASN A 636 20.89 -12.26 -11.14
CA ASN A 636 21.17 -13.57 -10.55
C ASN A 636 22.53 -14.15 -10.99
N THR A 637 23.62 -13.42 -10.74
CA THR A 637 24.99 -13.86 -11.00
C THR A 637 25.80 -13.86 -9.71
N LYS A 638 26.68 -14.86 -9.53
CA LYS A 638 27.56 -14.93 -8.34
C LYS A 638 28.42 -13.68 -8.16
N LYS A 639 28.81 -13.03 -9.26
CA LYS A 639 29.57 -11.76 -9.25
C LYS A 639 28.71 -10.60 -8.74
N ALA A 640 27.46 -10.50 -9.19
CA ALA A 640 26.53 -9.47 -8.72
C ALA A 640 26.25 -9.62 -7.23
N HIS A 641 25.88 -10.81 -6.73
CA HIS A 641 25.59 -11.01 -5.29
C HIS A 641 26.74 -10.60 -4.36
N LYS A 642 28.00 -10.86 -4.75
CA LYS A 642 29.16 -10.45 -3.94
C LYS A 642 29.40 -8.94 -3.99
N LYS A 643 29.24 -8.33 -5.18
CA LYS A 643 29.41 -6.88 -5.37
C LYS A 643 28.27 -6.07 -4.74
N VAL A 644 27.02 -6.57 -4.77
CA VAL A 644 25.88 -5.89 -4.17
C VAL A 644 26.00 -5.79 -2.65
N LYS A 645 26.57 -6.79 -1.98
CA LYS A 645 26.89 -6.65 -0.54
C LYS A 645 27.89 -5.52 -0.26
N ARG A 646 28.79 -5.20 -1.19
CA ARG A 646 29.68 -4.04 -1.09
C ARG A 646 28.92 -2.74 -1.42
N LEU A 647 28.07 -2.77 -2.44
CA LEU A 647 27.23 -1.64 -2.85
C LEU A 647 26.30 -1.18 -1.70
N LYS A 648 25.67 -2.14 -1.00
CA LYS A 648 24.87 -1.88 0.21
C LYS A 648 25.64 -1.01 1.22
N LYS A 649 26.90 -1.34 1.48
CA LYS A 649 27.75 -0.60 2.43
C LYS A 649 28.09 0.79 1.93
N GLN A 650 28.25 0.95 0.63
CA GLN A 650 28.61 2.22 0.00
C GLN A 650 27.42 3.20 0.00
N PHE A 651 26.19 2.70 -0.19
CA PHE A 651 24.98 3.52 -0.18
C PHE A 651 24.47 3.85 1.23
N THR A 652 24.89 3.09 2.25
CA THR A 652 24.49 3.38 3.63
C THR A 652 25.26 4.59 4.14
N GLN A 653 24.56 5.65 4.52
CA GLN A 653 25.14 6.84 5.13
C GLN A 653 25.76 6.50 6.49
N VAL A 654 26.87 7.16 6.80
CA VAL A 654 27.60 6.94 8.07
C VAL A 654 27.85 8.26 8.77
N TYR A 655 27.27 8.38 9.97
CA TYR A 655 27.48 9.54 10.84
C TYR A 655 28.76 9.39 11.67
N LEU A 656 29.38 10.52 12.02
CA LEU A 656 30.59 10.52 12.84
C LEU A 656 30.35 9.89 14.22
N ALA A 657 29.16 10.09 14.80
CA ALA A 657 28.76 9.44 16.04
C ALA A 657 28.80 7.90 16.00
N GLU A 658 28.60 7.27 14.84
CA GLU A 658 28.57 5.80 14.72
C GLU A 658 29.96 5.16 14.75
N VAL A 659 31.02 5.93 14.47
CA VAL A 659 32.41 5.43 14.43
C VAL A 659 33.26 5.95 15.59
N LEU A 660 32.68 6.78 16.45
CA LEU A 660 33.36 7.43 17.56
C LEU A 660 33.12 6.67 18.87
N GLN A 661 34.19 6.41 19.61
CA GLN A 661 34.12 5.75 20.92
C GLN A 661 33.92 6.74 22.05
N LYS A 662 34.74 7.80 22.11
CA LYS A 662 34.66 8.86 23.13
C LYS A 662 35.34 10.15 22.66
N VAL A 663 34.95 11.27 23.26
CA VAL A 663 35.62 12.58 23.09
C VAL A 663 36.00 13.11 24.46
N GLU A 664 37.26 13.47 24.63
CA GLU A 664 37.79 14.14 25.82
C GLU A 664 38.00 15.62 25.48
N VAL A 665 37.47 16.51 26.31
CA VAL A 665 37.62 17.96 26.16
C VAL A 665 38.26 18.49 27.42
N GLU A 666 39.47 19.01 27.31
CA GLU A 666 40.18 19.70 28.39
C GLU A 666 40.17 21.20 28.11
N GLU A 667 39.53 21.97 28.98
CA GLU A 667 39.50 23.43 28.92
C GLU A 667 40.54 24.00 29.90
N SER A 668 41.46 24.84 29.39
CA SER A 668 42.41 25.58 30.21
C SER A 668 42.36 27.07 29.89
N LEU A 669 42.47 27.88 30.94
CA LEU A 669 42.49 29.34 30.84
C LEU A 669 43.94 29.83 30.85
N CYS A 670 44.40 30.39 29.74
CA CYS A 670 45.75 30.95 29.64
C CYS A 670 45.68 32.48 29.76
N ILE A 671 46.34 33.01 30.80
CA ILE A 671 46.49 34.45 31.02
C ILE A 671 47.98 34.80 30.86
N GLU A 672 48.34 35.32 29.68
CA GLU A 672 49.69 35.81 29.41
C GLU A 672 49.67 37.35 29.47
N GLY A 673 50.14 37.91 30.61
CA GLY A 673 50.24 39.35 30.83
C GLY A 673 48.90 40.09 31.02
N LYS A 674 48.92 41.44 30.97
CA LYS A 674 47.73 42.30 31.14
C LYS A 674 46.80 42.36 29.91
N LEU A 675 47.26 41.93 28.74
CA LEU A 675 46.61 42.21 27.44
C LEU A 675 46.13 40.97 26.66
N SER A 676 46.62 39.75 26.95
CA SER A 676 46.20 38.55 26.23
C SER A 676 45.57 37.52 27.16
N LYS A 677 44.24 37.37 27.08
CA LYS A 677 43.50 36.35 27.79
C LYS A 677 42.79 35.48 26.76
N HIS A 678 43.09 34.18 26.75
CA HIS A 678 42.49 33.23 25.80
C HIS A 678 42.13 31.92 26.51
N ARG A 679 41.16 31.20 25.96
CA ARG A 679 40.83 29.83 26.38
C ARG A 679 41.43 28.86 25.39
N LEU A 680 42.11 27.85 25.92
CA LEU A 680 42.67 26.75 25.16
C LEU A 680 41.79 25.52 25.41
N TYR A 681 41.21 24.99 24.34
CA TYR A 681 40.46 23.74 24.35
C TYR A 681 41.29 22.65 23.70
N GLN A 682 41.68 21.62 24.44
CA GLN A 682 42.29 20.42 23.89
C GLN A 682 41.19 19.37 23.73
N ILE A 683 40.92 18.97 22.49
CA ILE A 683 39.83 18.04 22.16
C ILE A 683 40.44 16.79 21.55
N LYS A 684 40.29 15.66 22.23
CA LYS A 684 40.79 14.36 21.79
C LYS A 684 39.65 13.42 21.44
N PHE A 685 39.63 12.98 20.18
CA PHE A 685 38.66 12.05 19.61
C PHE A 685 39.25 10.64 19.60
N TYR A 686 38.52 9.67 20.13
CA TYR A 686 38.86 8.25 20.06
C TYR A 686 37.85 7.54 19.15
N PHE A 687 38.34 6.83 18.14
CA PHE A 687 37.55 6.10 17.17
C PHE A 687 37.43 4.62 17.54
N LEU A 688 36.35 3.98 17.10
CA LEU A 688 36.15 2.55 17.29
C LEU A 688 37.20 1.73 16.49
N PRO A 689 37.64 0.57 17.00
CA PRO A 689 38.49 -0.33 16.24
C PRO A 689 37.82 -0.80 14.96
N TYR A 690 38.60 -0.95 13.89
CA TYR A 690 38.11 -1.28 12.55
C TYR A 690 37.26 -2.57 12.49
N GLU A 691 37.50 -3.52 13.39
CA GLU A 691 36.80 -4.81 13.43
C GLU A 691 35.29 -4.67 13.65
N TYR A 692 34.86 -3.68 14.43
CA TYR A 692 33.46 -3.51 14.81
C TYR A 692 32.56 -3.05 13.66
N TYR A 693 33.07 -2.22 12.75
CA TYR A 693 32.25 -1.66 11.66
C TYR A 693 32.63 -2.16 10.26
N ARG A 694 33.74 -2.91 10.09
CA ARG A 694 34.17 -3.49 8.79
C ARG A 694 33.07 -4.30 8.10
N ALA A 695 32.25 -5.00 8.87
CA ALA A 695 31.19 -5.86 8.34
C ALA A 695 30.03 -5.06 7.71
N GLU A 696 29.77 -3.83 8.16
CA GLU A 696 28.56 -3.07 7.83
C GLU A 696 28.84 -1.75 7.08
N LYS A 697 29.94 -1.07 7.38
CA LYS A 697 30.26 0.28 6.89
C LYS A 697 31.41 0.25 5.88
N CYS A 698 31.39 1.17 4.90
CA CYS A 698 32.40 1.24 3.84
C CYS A 698 33.52 2.27 4.15
N LEU A 699 34.02 2.30 5.39
CA LEU A 699 35.04 3.25 5.85
C LEU A 699 36.32 2.53 6.30
N LYS A 700 37.48 3.15 6.12
CA LYS A 700 38.73 2.78 6.80
C LYS A 700 39.11 3.86 7.83
N PRO A 701 39.91 3.54 8.86
CA PRO A 701 40.40 4.54 9.82
C PRO A 701 41.04 5.78 9.18
N ARG A 702 41.82 5.58 8.10
CA ARG A 702 42.38 6.67 7.27
C ARG A 702 41.36 7.67 6.77
N ASP A 703 40.23 7.18 6.28
CA ASP A 703 39.20 8.00 5.67
C ASP A 703 38.53 8.89 6.74
N ILE A 704 38.39 8.35 7.96
CA ILE A 704 37.87 9.09 9.12
C ILE A 704 38.84 10.21 9.51
N LEU A 705 40.14 9.92 9.65
CA LEU A 705 41.14 10.94 9.96
C LEU A 705 41.21 12.02 8.88
N HIS A 706 41.19 11.63 7.61
CA HIS A 706 41.20 12.58 6.51
C HIS A 706 39.97 13.50 6.53
N PHE A 707 38.78 12.96 6.82
CA PHE A 707 37.56 13.75 6.99
C PHE A 707 37.68 14.73 8.18
N MET A 708 38.25 14.28 9.30
CA MET A 708 38.46 15.11 10.47
C MET A 708 39.35 16.31 10.16
N GLU A 709 40.48 16.06 9.49
CA GLU A 709 41.50 17.05 9.11
C GLU A 709 40.98 18.08 8.08
N THR A 710 40.22 17.64 7.08
CA THR A 710 39.86 18.48 5.92
C THR A 710 38.56 19.25 6.08
N ARG A 711 37.53 18.62 6.69
CA ARG A 711 36.16 19.13 6.73
C ARG A 711 35.66 19.38 8.14
N PHE A 712 35.81 18.41 9.03
CA PHE A 712 35.18 18.44 10.34
C PHE A 712 35.60 19.66 11.18
N PHE A 713 36.90 19.94 11.30
CA PHE A 713 37.37 21.08 12.11
C PHE A 713 36.93 22.44 11.56
N LYS A 714 36.76 22.56 10.24
CA LYS A 714 36.18 23.77 9.62
C LYS A 714 34.72 23.95 10.00
N ILE A 715 33.91 22.89 9.89
CA ILE A 715 32.50 22.88 10.29
C ILE A 715 32.35 23.22 11.78
N LEU A 716 33.21 22.65 12.64
CA LEU A 716 33.23 22.91 14.07
C LEU A 716 33.48 24.40 14.36
N LEU A 717 34.52 24.99 13.76
CA LEU A 717 34.88 26.38 13.98
C LEU A 717 33.84 27.35 13.43
N GLU A 718 33.22 27.03 12.30
CA GLU A 718 32.12 27.84 11.74
C GLU A 718 30.89 27.84 12.66
N ILE A 719 30.51 26.68 13.20
CA ILE A 719 29.40 26.57 14.15
C ILE A 719 29.71 27.31 15.45
N ILE A 720 30.94 27.21 15.95
CA ILE A 720 31.40 27.99 17.12
C ILE A 720 31.28 29.49 16.83
N LYS A 721 31.73 29.96 15.67
CA LYS A 721 31.63 31.37 15.26
C LYS A 721 30.19 31.86 15.13
N ARG A 722 29.29 31.05 14.55
CA ARG A 722 27.86 31.39 14.43
C ARG A 722 27.19 31.44 15.82
N LYS A 723 27.46 30.46 16.68
CA LYS A 723 26.95 30.43 18.06
C LYS A 723 27.47 31.60 18.87
N SER A 724 28.75 31.94 18.72
CA SER A 724 29.34 33.06 19.44
C SER A 724 28.74 34.41 19.02
N ALA A 725 28.52 34.63 17.72
CA ALA A 725 27.86 35.83 17.22
C ALA A 725 26.41 35.94 17.73
N LYS A 726 25.66 34.83 17.77
CA LYS A 726 24.30 34.78 18.34
C LYS A 726 24.28 35.08 19.86
N LEU A 727 25.28 34.63 20.62
CA LEU A 727 25.38 34.94 22.05
C LEU A 727 25.80 36.40 22.30
N GLU A 728 26.63 36.98 21.44
CA GLU A 728 27.00 38.40 21.53
C GLU A 728 25.80 39.31 21.25
N SER A 729 24.98 38.99 20.24
CA SER A 729 23.75 39.75 19.97
C SER A 729 22.73 39.66 21.11
N PHE A 730 22.55 38.48 21.71
CA PHE A 730 21.64 38.29 22.85
C PHE A 730 22.06 39.11 24.09
N ASN A 731 23.37 39.19 24.38
CA ASN A 731 23.89 39.99 25.49
C ASN A 731 23.83 41.52 25.25
N MET A 732 23.82 41.97 23.99
CA MET A 732 23.60 43.38 23.66
C MET A 732 22.16 43.83 23.92
N VAL A 733 21.19 42.92 23.81
CA VAL A 733 19.76 43.19 24.12
C VAL A 733 19.54 43.25 25.63
N ASN A 734 20.16 42.34 26.41
CA ASN A 734 20.03 42.32 27.87
C ASN A 734 20.76 43.47 28.61
N THR A 735 21.71 44.16 27.98
CA THR A 735 22.37 45.33 28.61
C THR A 735 21.60 46.65 28.39
N ARG A 736 20.55 46.66 27.56
CA ARG A 736 19.61 47.78 27.37
C ARG A 736 18.23 47.47 27.96
N LYS A 737 18.14 47.24 29.27
CA LYS A 737 17.01 47.61 30.16
C LYS A 737 17.19 46.93 31.52
N ALA A 738 17.54 47.71 32.52
CA ALA A 738 17.27 47.41 33.92
C ALA A 738 17.04 48.75 34.62
N THR A 739 15.91 49.39 34.33
CA THR A 739 15.36 50.48 35.15
C THR A 739 14.39 49.88 36.16
N ARG A 740 14.45 50.41 37.39
CA ARG A 740 13.86 49.92 38.65
C ARG A 740 12.33 49.71 38.73
N LYS A 741 11.61 49.60 37.62
CA LYS A 741 10.16 49.32 37.64
C LYS A 741 9.79 47.84 37.54
N ASP A 742 10.76 46.96 37.29
CA ASP A 742 10.52 45.54 36.96
C ASP A 742 10.97 44.56 38.07
N LEU A 743 11.01 45.00 39.34
CA LEU A 743 11.53 44.20 40.47
C LEU A 743 10.46 43.80 41.50
N ASP A 744 9.18 43.87 41.16
CA ASP A 744 8.10 43.31 41.98
C ASP A 744 7.28 42.31 41.17
N GLY A 745 7.48 41.02 41.43
CA GLY A 745 6.63 39.95 40.90
C GLY A 745 7.39 38.68 40.55
N SER A 746 7.80 37.92 41.56
CA SER A 746 8.31 36.56 41.40
C SER A 746 7.27 35.61 40.79
N SER A 747 7.76 34.72 39.92
CA SER A 747 7.23 33.40 39.49
C SER A 747 6.18 33.32 38.36
N GLY A 748 6.56 32.63 37.27
CA GLY A 748 5.64 31.98 36.33
C GLY A 748 5.91 32.28 34.85
N GLU A 749 6.64 31.41 34.16
CA GLU A 749 6.85 31.46 32.70
C GLU A 749 5.54 31.16 31.94
N SER A 750 5.18 32.02 31.00
CA SER A 750 4.28 31.74 29.86
C SER A 750 4.66 32.68 28.72
N GLN A 751 4.88 32.11 27.54
CA GLN A 751 5.33 32.80 26.33
C GLN A 751 4.30 33.82 25.83
N GLU A 752 4.76 35.05 25.63
CA GLU A 752 4.05 36.12 24.93
C GLU A 752 3.95 35.83 23.42
N ASN A 753 2.74 36.02 22.90
CA ASN A 753 2.48 36.39 21.52
C ASN A 753 2.99 37.81 21.23
N GLN A 754 3.29 38.04 19.95
CA GLN A 754 3.69 39.33 19.39
C GLN A 754 2.60 40.41 19.54
N ALA A 755 3.09 41.64 19.60
CA ALA A 755 2.45 42.90 19.92
C ALA A 755 1.58 43.51 18.78
N PRO A 756 0.84 44.62 19.06
CA PRO A 756 -0.50 44.93 18.55
C PRO A 756 -0.58 46.18 17.65
N ASP A 757 -1.75 46.40 17.05
CA ASP A 757 -2.59 47.62 17.05
C ASP A 757 -3.71 47.39 15.99
N ASP A 758 -4.99 47.64 16.20
CA ASP A 758 -5.60 48.82 16.80
C ASP A 758 -7.01 48.53 17.36
N HIS A 759 -7.41 49.33 18.34
CA HIS A 759 -8.51 49.17 19.29
C HIS A 759 -9.95 49.22 18.73
N ASN A 760 -10.87 48.40 19.28
CA ASN A 760 -11.98 48.90 20.12
C ASN A 760 -12.85 47.81 20.77
N ALA A 761 -12.77 47.76 22.11
CA ALA A 761 -13.79 47.46 23.12
C ALA A 761 -14.55 46.11 23.08
N GLU A 762 -14.11 45.17 23.91
CA GLU A 762 -15.00 44.27 24.64
C GLU A 762 -14.85 44.51 26.15
N GLU A 763 -15.97 44.80 26.81
CA GLU A 763 -16.10 44.77 28.27
C GLU A 763 -16.08 43.31 28.75
N GLU A 764 -15.38 43.12 29.87
CA GLU A 764 -15.25 41.87 30.61
C GLU A 764 -16.61 41.29 31.02
N GLU A 765 -16.78 39.97 30.87
CA GLU A 765 -17.40 39.20 31.95
C GLU A 765 -16.76 37.80 32.04
N ALA A 766 -16.05 37.61 33.15
CA ALA A 766 -15.45 36.36 33.56
C ALA A 766 -16.52 35.32 33.94
N GLY A 767 -16.40 34.09 33.44
CA GLY A 767 -17.30 33.00 33.84
C GLY A 767 -16.82 31.60 33.44
N ARG A 768 -16.17 30.93 34.41
CA ARG A 768 -16.11 29.46 34.62
C ARG A 768 -15.76 28.53 33.44
N PHE A 769 -14.60 27.88 33.58
CA PHE A 769 -14.36 26.53 33.08
C PHE A 769 -15.48 25.58 33.54
N VAL A 770 -16.21 24.99 32.58
CA VAL A 770 -17.15 23.89 32.82
C VAL A 770 -16.71 22.70 31.98
N ASP A 771 -16.49 21.58 32.67
CA ASP A 771 -16.30 20.24 32.14
C ASP A 771 -17.37 19.89 31.09
N GLY A 772 -16.94 19.28 29.99
CA GLY A 772 -17.84 18.67 29.02
C GLY A 772 -18.49 17.39 29.59
N GLU A 773 -19.54 17.55 30.39
CA GLU A 773 -20.57 16.52 30.51
C GLU A 773 -21.46 16.58 29.26
N ALA A 774 -21.55 15.45 28.56
CA ALA A 774 -22.53 15.24 27.51
C ALA A 774 -23.91 15.13 28.15
N ASP A 775 -24.67 16.23 28.16
CA ASP A 775 -26.06 16.24 28.60
C ASP A 775 -26.99 15.94 27.41
N GLU A 776 -27.86 14.97 27.61
CA GLU A 776 -28.91 14.54 26.68
C GLU A 776 -30.00 15.61 26.63
N GLY A 777 -29.92 16.53 25.64
CA GLY A 777 -30.90 17.60 25.47
C GLY A 777 -31.12 18.00 24.00
N ASP A 778 -32.23 17.53 23.43
CA ASP A 778 -32.66 17.66 22.04
C ASP A 778 -33.26 19.04 21.68
N ALA A 779 -32.50 20.13 21.88
CA ALA A 779 -32.93 21.47 21.42
C ALA A 779 -31.77 22.46 21.30
N ASP A 780 -30.93 22.33 20.26
CA ASP A 780 -30.46 23.43 19.36
C ASP A 780 -29.33 22.93 18.42
N ALA A 781 -29.58 21.82 17.72
CA ALA A 781 -28.56 21.05 17.01
C ALA A 781 -28.16 21.62 15.62
N THR A 782 -28.53 22.86 15.28
CA THR A 782 -28.34 23.39 13.91
C THR A 782 -27.21 24.41 13.82
N ASP A 783 -27.11 25.34 14.78
CA ASP A 783 -26.05 26.35 14.79
C ASP A 783 -24.74 25.84 15.41
N ALA A 784 -24.81 24.96 16.42
CA ALA A 784 -23.63 24.26 16.93
C ALA A 784 -22.97 23.41 15.83
N LYS A 785 -23.79 22.74 15.01
CA LYS A 785 -23.33 21.94 13.87
C LYS A 785 -22.75 22.78 12.74
N ARG A 786 -23.21 24.02 12.56
CA ARG A 786 -22.63 24.96 11.60
C ARG A 786 -21.27 25.49 12.05
N ARG A 787 -21.11 25.79 13.34
CA ARG A 787 -19.80 26.16 13.89
C ARG A 787 -18.82 25.01 13.86
N GLU A 788 -19.25 23.80 14.23
CA GLU A 788 -18.44 22.58 14.13
C GLU A 788 -18.02 22.33 12.68
N ASN A 789 -18.93 22.46 11.70
CA ASN A 789 -18.57 22.36 10.28
C ASN A 789 -17.60 23.46 9.82
N GLN A 790 -17.71 24.69 10.32
CA GLN A 790 -16.79 25.78 9.98
C GLN A 790 -15.42 25.60 10.63
N GLU A 791 -15.36 25.11 11.87
CA GLU A 791 -14.12 24.75 12.56
C GLU A 791 -13.44 23.54 11.89
N GLU A 792 -14.21 22.56 11.44
CA GLU A 792 -13.71 21.46 10.61
C GLU A 792 -13.15 21.98 9.27
N GLU A 793 -13.85 22.89 8.57
CA GLU A 793 -13.34 23.52 7.33
C GLU A 793 -11.99 24.22 7.54
N VAL A 794 -11.82 24.95 8.66
CA VAL A 794 -10.55 25.63 9.01
C VAL A 794 -9.43 24.63 9.33
N ASP A 795 -9.73 23.51 9.98
CA ASP A 795 -8.73 22.46 10.27
C ASP A 795 -8.21 21.81 8.98
N TYR A 796 -9.10 21.59 7.99
CA TYR A 796 -8.70 21.12 6.66
C TYR A 796 -7.85 22.14 5.89
N GLU A 797 -8.19 23.43 5.94
CA GLU A 797 -7.38 24.49 5.34
C GLU A 797 -5.97 24.53 5.95
N SER A 798 -5.85 24.39 7.27
CA SER A 798 -4.55 24.38 7.95
C SER A 798 -3.69 23.16 7.60
N GLU A 799 -4.29 21.98 7.37
CA GLU A 799 -3.53 20.79 6.94
C GLU A 799 -3.07 20.87 5.47
N GLU A 800 -3.81 21.57 4.60
CA GLU A 800 -3.37 21.83 3.22
C GLU A 800 -2.26 22.89 3.17
N GLU A 801 -2.37 23.97 3.95
CA GLU A 801 -1.37 25.04 4.06
C GLU A 801 -0.07 24.58 4.76
N ASN A 802 -0.14 23.67 5.74
CA ASN A 802 1.06 23.04 6.31
C ASN A 802 1.85 22.17 5.30
N GLY A 803 1.20 21.76 4.19
CA GLY A 803 1.89 21.16 3.05
C GLY A 803 2.74 22.17 2.27
N GLU A 804 2.43 23.46 2.38
CA GLU A 804 3.04 24.58 1.65
C GLU A 804 4.30 25.13 2.34
N GLU A 805 4.45 25.07 3.68
CA GLU A 805 5.66 25.55 4.37
C GLU A 805 6.96 24.84 3.90
N ASN A 806 6.84 23.70 3.21
CA ASN A 806 7.99 22.98 2.62
C ASN A 806 8.17 23.22 1.10
N GLY A 807 7.31 24.03 0.45
CA GLY A 807 7.21 24.14 -1.01
C GLY A 807 7.39 25.54 -1.62
N GLU A 808 7.26 26.62 -0.85
CA GLU A 808 7.39 27.99 -1.39
C GLU A 808 8.69 28.69 -0.94
N GLU A 809 9.78 28.43 -1.66
CA GLU A 809 10.84 29.43 -1.88
C GLU A 809 11.14 29.49 -3.39
N ASN A 810 10.29 30.18 -4.14
CA ASN A 810 10.62 30.71 -5.46
C ASN A 810 10.40 32.23 -5.42
N PRO A 811 11.47 33.05 -5.34
CA PRO A 811 11.35 34.48 -5.57
C PRO A 811 11.12 34.72 -7.06
N GLU A 812 9.99 35.29 -7.42
CA GLU A 812 9.74 35.80 -8.77
C GLU A 812 10.76 36.90 -9.11
N GLU A 813 11.34 36.77 -10.31
CA GLU A 813 12.24 37.71 -10.94
C GLU A 813 11.47 38.97 -11.36
N GLU A 814 11.63 40.08 -10.63
CA GLU A 814 11.50 41.42 -11.20
C GLU A 814 12.89 42.07 -11.30
N GLU A 815 13.34 42.28 -12.54
CA GLU A 815 14.57 43.00 -12.86
C GLU A 815 14.52 44.47 -12.41
N GLY A 816 15.46 44.86 -11.55
CA GLY A 816 15.81 46.24 -11.26
C GLY A 816 17.26 46.32 -10.80
N MET A 817 18.18 46.64 -11.72
CA MET A 817 19.63 46.72 -11.50
C MET A 817 20.05 47.49 -10.24
N LEU A 818 21.01 46.94 -9.47
CA LEU A 818 22.20 47.66 -8.95
C LEU A 818 23.26 46.65 -8.44
N HIS A 819 24.46 46.79 -9.01
CA HIS A 819 25.74 46.11 -8.74
C HIS A 819 26.07 45.77 -7.27
N ASP A 820 26.68 44.59 -7.02
CA ASP A 820 28.06 44.55 -6.49
C ASP A 820 28.76 43.20 -6.77
N ASP A 821 30.06 43.31 -7.07
CA ASP A 821 30.98 42.25 -7.48
C ASP A 821 31.38 41.30 -6.34
N LYS A 822 31.57 40.01 -6.66
CA LYS A 822 32.82 39.26 -6.38
C LYS A 822 32.81 37.88 -7.03
N GLN A 823 33.61 37.78 -8.09
CA GLN A 823 34.11 36.54 -8.67
C GLN A 823 34.99 35.78 -7.66
N THR A 824 34.78 34.47 -7.54
CA THR A 824 35.86 33.52 -7.21
C THR A 824 35.81 32.40 -8.22
N GLU A 825 36.90 32.28 -8.97
CA GLU A 825 37.14 31.35 -10.06
C GLU A 825 37.20 29.91 -9.57
N ASP A 826 36.50 29.03 -10.28
CA ASP A 826 36.69 27.57 -10.22
C ASP A 826 37.96 27.18 -10.99
N VAL A 827 38.81 26.37 -10.37
CA VAL A 827 39.89 25.65 -11.05
C VAL A 827 39.55 24.17 -11.04
N GLU A 828 39.22 23.66 -12.23
CA GLU A 828 39.13 22.24 -12.54
C GLU A 828 40.54 21.61 -12.53
N GLU A 829 40.73 20.48 -11.86
CA GLU A 829 41.86 19.58 -12.15
C GLU A 829 41.35 18.19 -12.51
N ALA A 830 41.85 17.73 -13.66
CA ALA A 830 41.47 16.53 -14.38
C ALA A 830 42.20 15.28 -13.85
N ASP A 831 41.45 14.17 -13.79
CA ASP A 831 41.97 12.81 -13.60
C ASP A 831 42.86 12.39 -14.80
N GLN A 832 44.10 11.95 -14.50
CA GLN A 832 44.90 11.13 -15.41
C GLN A 832 45.34 9.84 -14.71
N HIS A 833 44.81 8.73 -15.20
CA HIS A 833 45.28 7.37 -14.94
C HIS A 833 46.43 7.02 -15.90
N GLU A 834 47.56 6.56 -15.40
CA GLU A 834 48.45 5.65 -16.14
C GLU A 834 49.01 4.52 -15.24
N ASP A 835 48.86 3.30 -15.73
CA ASP A 835 49.50 2.05 -15.29
C ASP A 835 50.94 1.97 -15.84
N ASN A 836 51.94 1.59 -15.02
CA ASN A 836 52.68 0.34 -15.25
C ASN A 836 53.74 -0.01 -14.18
N SER A 837 54.10 -1.29 -14.22
CA SER A 837 54.72 -2.13 -13.20
C SER A 837 56.25 -2.07 -13.02
N GLN A 838 56.68 -2.66 -11.88
CA GLN A 838 57.87 -3.49 -11.61
C GLN A 838 59.13 -2.94 -10.89
N THR A 839 59.32 -3.54 -9.70
CA THR A 839 60.56 -4.09 -9.09
C THR A 839 61.50 -3.25 -8.20
N ASN A 840 61.63 -3.79 -6.98
CA ASN A 840 62.81 -4.01 -6.13
C ASN A 840 63.39 -2.94 -5.17
N LYS A 841 63.34 -3.36 -3.89
CA LYS A 841 64.34 -3.26 -2.81
C LYS A 841 64.62 -1.89 -2.16
N GLY A 842 63.92 -1.68 -1.03
CA GLY A 842 64.52 -1.45 0.29
C GLY A 842 65.29 -0.15 0.56
N LYS A 843 64.69 0.76 1.34
CA LYS A 843 65.23 1.36 2.59
C LYS A 843 64.26 2.44 3.12
N ARG A 844 63.94 2.33 4.42
CA ARG A 844 63.21 3.33 5.24
C ARG A 844 64.06 4.63 5.29
N PRO A 845 63.58 5.76 4.75
CA PRO A 845 63.20 6.92 5.59
C PRO A 845 62.18 7.87 4.87
N LYS A 846 60.90 7.49 4.75
CA LYS A 846 59.86 8.34 4.12
C LYS A 846 58.67 8.68 5.03
N LEU A 847 58.62 8.17 6.28
CA LEU A 847 57.42 8.28 7.12
C LEU A 847 57.30 9.64 7.85
N GLU A 848 58.40 10.22 8.35
CA GLU A 848 58.35 11.46 9.17
C GLU A 848 58.01 12.74 8.37
N TYR A 849 58.44 12.82 7.10
CA TYR A 849 58.18 14.00 6.25
C TYR A 849 56.69 14.14 5.89
N SER A 850 55.99 13.02 5.70
CA SER A 850 54.54 13.00 5.44
C SER A 850 53.71 13.42 6.65
N THR A 851 54.20 13.14 7.87
CA THR A 851 53.50 13.47 9.12
C THR A 851 53.50 14.97 9.38
N GLN A 852 54.65 15.63 9.16
CA GLN A 852 54.79 17.07 9.36
C GLN A 852 53.95 17.88 8.37
N LEU A 853 53.82 17.43 7.11
CA LEU A 853 52.98 18.06 6.10
C LEU A 853 51.47 18.02 6.43
N ARG A 854 51.00 16.92 7.05
CA ARG A 854 49.59 16.82 7.47
C ARG A 854 49.28 17.75 8.65
N VAL A 855 50.15 17.77 9.65
CA VAL A 855 50.01 18.66 10.81
C VAL A 855 50.06 20.12 10.37
N SER A 856 51.01 20.49 9.50
CA SER A 856 51.10 21.87 8.99
C SER A 856 49.89 22.28 8.15
N ALA A 857 49.28 21.36 7.40
CA ALA A 857 48.06 21.62 6.63
C ALA A 857 46.82 21.85 7.52
N VAL A 858 46.67 21.10 8.62
CA VAL A 858 45.57 21.33 9.58
C VAL A 858 45.79 22.65 10.33
N MET A 859 47.03 22.94 10.71
CA MET A 859 47.42 24.19 11.36
C MET A 859 47.19 25.43 10.49
N SER A 860 47.44 25.34 9.19
CA SER A 860 47.17 26.42 8.23
C SER A 860 45.70 26.57 7.87
N SER A 861 44.85 25.58 8.18
CA SER A 861 43.43 25.59 7.80
C SER A 861 42.60 26.65 8.51
N HIS A 862 42.93 27.01 9.76
CA HIS A 862 42.25 28.07 10.49
C HIS A 862 43.16 28.65 11.60
N PRO A 863 43.22 29.99 11.77
CA PRO A 863 44.06 30.65 12.79
C PRO A 863 43.74 30.32 14.26
N SER A 864 42.63 29.61 14.52
CA SER A 864 42.23 29.21 15.87
C SER A 864 42.80 27.85 16.27
N ILE A 865 43.41 27.10 15.35
CA ILE A 865 44.03 25.80 15.62
C ILE A 865 45.50 26.05 15.98
N VAL A 866 45.91 25.63 17.18
CA VAL A 866 47.26 25.86 17.75
C VAL A 866 48.13 24.61 17.69
N ASN A 867 47.53 23.42 17.74
CA ASN A 867 48.26 22.17 17.62
C ASN A 867 47.34 21.07 17.09
N TYR A 868 47.90 20.09 16.39
CA TYR A 868 47.22 18.89 15.94
C TYR A 868 48.14 17.67 16.08
N THR A 869 47.66 16.64 16.78
CA THR A 869 48.35 15.36 16.98
C THR A 869 47.41 14.22 16.62
N TYR A 870 47.95 13.12 16.10
CA TYR A 870 47.15 11.95 15.71
C TYR A 870 47.92 10.66 15.87
N ASP A 871 47.18 9.55 15.92
CA ASP A 871 47.73 8.20 16.01
C ASP A 871 48.40 7.78 14.69
N THR A 872 49.73 7.66 14.69
CA THR A 872 50.51 7.26 13.51
C THR A 872 50.60 5.74 13.33
N GLU A 873 50.28 4.96 14.37
CA GLU A 873 50.41 3.49 14.33
C GLU A 873 49.09 2.81 14.00
N ASN A 874 48.02 3.12 14.74
CA ASN A 874 46.72 2.46 14.61
C ASN A 874 45.62 3.35 14.05
N GLU A 875 45.87 4.66 13.89
CA GLU A 875 44.91 5.64 13.36
C GLU A 875 43.60 5.71 14.18
N LEU A 876 43.65 5.38 15.48
CA LEU A 876 42.46 5.25 16.34
C LEU A 876 42.12 6.51 17.13
N TRP A 877 42.96 7.55 17.11
CA TRP A 877 42.65 8.81 17.78
C TRP A 877 43.28 10.02 17.08
N CYS A 878 42.66 11.18 17.26
CA CYS A 878 43.24 12.47 16.91
C CYS A 878 42.92 13.53 17.97
N GLU A 879 43.81 14.48 18.15
CA GLU A 879 43.71 15.54 19.14
C GLU A 879 44.00 16.90 18.48
N VAL A 880 43.15 17.89 18.78
CA VAL A 880 43.24 19.25 18.28
C VAL A 880 43.23 20.24 19.44
N SER A 881 44.12 21.23 19.40
CA SER A 881 44.15 22.34 20.35
C SER A 881 43.57 23.59 19.70
N LEU A 882 42.47 24.11 20.23
CA LEU A 882 41.80 25.31 19.75
C LEU A 882 42.04 26.48 20.70
N LYS A 883 42.52 27.61 20.19
CA LYS A 883 42.64 28.89 20.92
C LYS A 883 41.48 29.80 20.54
N LEU A 884 40.62 30.07 21.51
CA LEU A 884 39.47 30.97 21.36
C LEU A 884 39.63 32.20 22.27
N PRO A 885 39.22 33.40 21.83
CA PRO A 885 39.22 34.59 22.68
C PRO A 885 38.24 34.44 23.85
N LEU A 886 38.50 35.12 24.98
CA LEU A 886 37.57 35.16 26.10
C LEU A 886 36.33 35.98 25.73
N MET A 887 35.25 35.27 25.46
CA MET A 887 33.94 35.85 25.22
C MET A 887 33.25 36.13 26.56
N LYS A 888 32.36 37.14 26.62
CA LYS A 888 31.66 37.53 27.86
C LYS A 888 30.68 36.47 28.37
N ALA A 889 30.24 35.56 27.51
CA ALA A 889 29.37 34.43 27.86
C ALA A 889 30.08 33.09 27.64
N TYR A 890 29.89 32.18 28.59
CA TYR A 890 30.33 30.80 28.50
C TYR A 890 29.38 30.03 27.57
N PHE A 891 29.91 29.32 26.58
CA PHE A 891 29.13 28.35 25.81
C PHE A 891 29.70 26.95 26.04
N ASP A 892 28.83 25.96 26.25
CA ASP A 892 29.24 24.58 26.45
C ASP A 892 29.65 23.93 25.12
N LEU A 893 30.96 23.79 24.93
CA LEU A 893 31.55 23.16 23.75
C LEU A 893 31.17 21.68 23.63
N SER A 894 30.93 20.99 24.75
CA SER A 894 30.60 19.56 24.76
C SER A 894 29.23 19.30 24.15
N SER A 895 28.23 20.13 24.48
CA SER A 895 26.88 20.05 23.89
C SER A 895 26.90 20.34 22.39
N ILE A 896 27.70 21.34 21.96
CA ILE A 896 27.89 21.65 20.54
C ILE A 896 28.53 20.46 19.82
N LEU A 897 29.62 19.92 20.36
CA LEU A 897 30.30 18.75 19.80
C LEU A 897 29.35 17.56 19.70
N LYS A 898 28.56 17.27 20.73
CA LYS A 898 27.59 16.15 20.72
C LYS A 898 26.54 16.29 19.61
N SER A 899 25.94 17.47 19.48
CA SER A 899 24.99 17.76 18.38
C SER A 899 25.66 17.67 17.01
N LEU A 900 26.90 18.15 16.91
CA LEU A 900 27.66 18.17 15.66
C LEU A 900 28.08 16.74 15.26
N MET A 901 28.48 15.87 16.20
CA MET A 901 28.77 14.46 15.91
C MET A 901 27.55 13.70 15.35
N GLN A 902 26.35 13.98 15.87
CA GLN A 902 25.12 13.30 15.47
C GLN A 902 24.68 13.71 14.07
N ASN A 903 24.93 14.96 13.68
CA ASN A 903 24.49 15.50 12.40
C ASN A 903 25.56 15.42 11.31
N THR A 904 26.84 15.26 11.68
CA THR A 904 27.94 15.28 10.72
C THR A 904 28.12 13.90 10.08
N VAL A 905 28.09 13.90 8.76
CA VAL A 905 28.18 12.71 7.93
C VAL A 905 29.59 12.57 7.39
N ILE A 906 30.22 11.41 7.60
CA ILE A 906 31.55 11.10 7.08
C ILE A 906 31.45 10.67 5.61
N HIS A 907 30.51 9.75 5.35
CA HIS A 907 30.29 9.16 4.05
C HIS A 907 28.80 9.16 3.75
N GLU A 908 28.44 9.82 2.66
CA GLU A 908 27.09 9.80 2.12
C GLU A 908 27.11 9.54 0.63
N THR A 909 26.10 8.81 0.20
CA THR A 909 25.63 8.90 -1.16
C THR A 909 24.49 9.90 -1.14
N LYS A 910 24.63 11.03 -1.87
CA LYS A 910 23.61 12.09 -1.88
C LYS A 910 22.22 11.50 -2.13
N GLY A 911 21.21 11.92 -1.37
CA GLY A 911 19.83 11.47 -1.54
C GLY A 911 19.50 10.05 -1.03
N VAL A 912 20.48 9.26 -0.53
CA VAL A 912 20.23 7.93 0.06
C VAL A 912 20.74 7.89 1.50
N THR A 913 19.85 7.60 2.44
CA THR A 913 20.19 7.51 3.87
C THR A 913 20.63 6.09 4.25
N ARG A 914 19.86 5.08 3.84
CA ARG A 914 20.13 3.67 4.17
C ARG A 914 19.85 2.73 3.02
N CYS A 915 20.47 1.55 3.07
CA CYS A 915 20.27 0.51 2.07
C CYS A 915 20.17 -0.88 2.70
N PHE A 916 19.13 -1.62 2.31
CA PHE A 916 18.83 -2.99 2.73
C PHE A 916 18.92 -3.95 1.55
N LEU A 917 19.20 -5.22 1.87
CA LEU A 917 19.23 -6.29 0.89
C LEU A 917 18.28 -7.38 1.38
N ASN A 918 17.19 -7.58 0.65
CA ASN A 918 16.14 -8.53 0.99
C ASN A 918 16.17 -9.72 0.02
N GLU A 919 15.83 -10.91 0.51
CA GLU A 919 15.68 -12.11 -0.31
C GLU A 919 14.19 -12.33 -0.62
N ASN A 920 13.80 -12.13 -1.88
CA ASN A 920 12.42 -12.35 -2.33
C ASN A 920 12.33 -13.59 -3.22
N THR A 921 11.16 -14.22 -3.24
CA THR A 921 10.88 -15.33 -4.15
C THR A 921 10.08 -14.81 -5.35
N ASN A 922 10.62 -14.97 -6.56
CA ASN A 922 9.96 -14.53 -7.78
C ASN A 922 8.73 -15.37 -8.12
N LYS A 923 7.89 -14.89 -9.07
CA LYS A 923 6.71 -15.61 -9.59
C LYS A 923 7.03 -17.02 -10.13
N LYS A 924 8.30 -17.29 -10.46
CA LYS A 924 8.82 -18.60 -10.92
C LYS A 924 9.34 -19.51 -9.80
N GLY A 925 9.27 -19.07 -8.54
CA GLY A 925 9.78 -19.81 -7.37
C GLY A 925 11.28 -19.67 -7.11
N GLU A 926 12.00 -18.85 -7.89
CA GLU A 926 13.44 -18.61 -7.73
C GLU A 926 13.72 -17.52 -6.69
N ARG A 927 14.79 -17.68 -5.91
CA ARG A 927 15.26 -16.67 -4.94
C ARG A 927 16.01 -15.56 -5.68
N GLU A 928 15.50 -14.34 -5.60
CA GLU A 928 16.09 -13.12 -6.16
C GLU A 928 16.45 -12.17 -5.01
N PHE A 929 17.66 -11.58 -5.06
CA PHE A 929 18.03 -10.51 -4.14
C PHE A 929 17.48 -9.19 -4.64
N VAL A 930 16.87 -8.42 -3.73
CA VAL A 930 16.31 -7.10 -4.03
C VAL A 930 16.99 -6.07 -3.14
N LEU A 931 17.53 -5.02 -3.75
CA LEU A 931 18.16 -3.90 -3.07
C LEU A 931 17.09 -2.84 -2.80
N ASN A 932 16.87 -2.52 -1.53
CA ASN A 932 15.95 -1.47 -1.11
C ASN A 932 16.76 -0.30 -0.55
N THR A 933 16.47 0.93 -0.96
CA THR A 933 17.11 2.14 -0.42
C THR A 933 16.07 3.01 0.26
N GLU A 934 16.42 3.60 1.40
CA GLU A 934 15.72 4.73 2.00
C GLU A 934 16.30 6.01 1.39
N GLY A 935 15.45 6.82 0.77
CA GLY A 935 15.85 7.95 -0.06
C GLY A 935 15.94 7.62 -1.55
N ILE A 936 15.99 8.67 -2.36
CA ILE A 936 15.91 8.62 -3.82
C ILE A 936 17.16 9.25 -4.45
N ASN A 937 17.83 8.46 -5.29
CA ASN A 937 18.90 8.90 -6.17
C ASN A 937 19.02 7.93 -7.35
N LEU A 938 18.19 8.14 -8.36
CA LEU A 938 18.18 7.34 -9.59
C LEU A 938 19.50 7.47 -10.39
N PRO A 939 20.08 8.68 -10.58
CA PRO A 939 21.34 8.82 -11.32
C PRO A 939 22.50 7.99 -10.76
N GLU A 940 22.63 7.88 -9.43
CA GLU A 940 23.69 7.08 -8.83
C GLU A 940 23.45 5.58 -9.02
N LEU A 941 22.19 5.11 -8.95
CA LEU A 941 21.85 3.71 -9.24
C LEU A 941 22.18 3.33 -10.69
N PHE A 942 22.01 4.24 -11.65
CA PHE A 942 22.30 3.99 -13.06
C PHE A 942 23.77 3.66 -13.34
N ARG A 943 24.69 4.13 -12.50
CA ARG A 943 26.12 3.79 -12.60
C ARG A 943 26.40 2.30 -12.38
N TYR A 944 25.46 1.57 -11.75
CA TYR A 944 25.59 0.15 -11.42
C TYR A 944 24.72 -0.76 -12.29
N ALA A 945 24.44 -0.35 -13.54
CA ALA A 945 23.68 -1.11 -14.53
C ALA A 945 24.20 -2.55 -14.76
N ASP A 946 25.49 -2.80 -14.53
CA ASP A 946 26.09 -4.15 -14.66
C ASP A 946 25.66 -5.12 -13.54
N LEU A 947 25.15 -4.59 -12.43
CA LEU A 947 24.83 -5.35 -11.20
C LEU A 947 23.33 -5.40 -10.93
N LEU A 948 22.63 -4.31 -11.25
CA LEU A 948 21.23 -4.07 -10.95
C LEU A 948 20.40 -4.13 -12.23
N ASP A 949 19.24 -4.77 -12.16
CA ASP A 949 18.28 -4.79 -13.26
C ASP A 949 17.47 -3.50 -13.27
N LEU A 950 18.02 -2.47 -13.92
CA LEU A 950 17.42 -1.12 -14.00
C LEU A 950 16.07 -1.12 -14.74
N ASN A 951 15.80 -2.11 -15.60
CA ASN A 951 14.51 -2.21 -16.30
C ASN A 951 13.36 -2.57 -15.36
N ARG A 952 13.67 -3.08 -14.17
CA ARG A 952 12.72 -3.44 -13.11
C ARG A 952 12.91 -2.57 -11.87
N LEU A 953 13.56 -1.41 -12.00
CA LEU A 953 13.68 -0.43 -10.93
C LEU A 953 12.30 0.13 -10.59
N TYR A 954 12.02 0.28 -9.30
CA TYR A 954 10.79 0.83 -8.77
C TYR A 954 11.10 1.91 -7.73
N SER A 955 10.34 3.01 -7.71
CA SER A 955 10.36 4.03 -6.67
C SER A 955 8.92 4.35 -6.27
N ASN A 956 8.69 4.65 -4.99
CA ASN A 956 7.39 5.10 -4.50
C ASN A 956 7.16 6.62 -4.64
N ASP A 957 8.19 7.37 -5.03
CA ASP A 957 8.07 8.78 -5.42
C ASP A 957 7.66 8.88 -6.89
N ILE A 958 6.46 9.41 -7.09
CA ILE A 958 5.79 9.54 -8.38
C ILE A 958 6.43 10.65 -9.22
N HIS A 959 6.84 11.76 -8.60
CA HIS A 959 7.49 12.89 -9.28
C HIS A 959 8.89 12.51 -9.77
N ALA A 960 9.67 11.80 -8.96
CA ALA A 960 10.97 11.28 -9.39
C ALA A 960 10.85 10.33 -10.59
N MET A 961 9.80 9.48 -10.60
CA MET A 961 9.51 8.59 -11.71
C MET A 961 9.03 9.34 -12.95
N ALA A 962 8.14 10.34 -12.81
CA ALA A 962 7.67 11.18 -13.90
C ALA A 962 8.83 11.93 -14.59
N LYS A 963 9.73 12.53 -13.79
CA LYS A 963 10.90 13.28 -14.29
C LYS A 963 11.94 12.40 -14.99
N THR A 964 12.09 11.15 -14.56
CA THR A 964 13.15 10.26 -15.06
C THR A 964 12.69 9.32 -16.18
N TYR A 965 11.52 8.71 -16.02
CA TYR A 965 10.97 7.70 -16.94
C TYR A 965 9.76 8.19 -17.75
N GLY A 966 9.23 9.37 -17.44
CA GLY A 966 8.06 9.96 -18.10
C GLY A 966 6.74 9.69 -17.38
N ILE A 967 5.70 10.41 -17.79
CA ILE A 967 4.38 10.40 -17.13
C ILE A 967 3.70 9.01 -17.17
N GLU A 968 3.90 8.24 -18.24
CA GLU A 968 3.37 6.87 -18.37
C GLU A 968 3.93 5.91 -17.32
N ALA A 969 5.18 6.10 -16.89
CA ALA A 969 5.75 5.33 -15.80
C ALA A 969 5.15 5.76 -14.45
N ALA A 970 4.91 7.05 -14.27
CA ALA A 970 4.29 7.61 -13.07
C ALA A 970 2.85 7.10 -12.88
N LEU A 971 2.04 7.05 -13.95
CA LEU A 971 0.69 6.47 -13.97
C LEU A 971 0.66 5.06 -13.35
N ARG A 972 1.54 4.19 -13.82
CA ARG A 972 1.63 2.80 -13.34
C ARG A 972 2.12 2.70 -11.89
N VAL A 973 2.91 3.68 -11.43
CA VAL A 973 3.34 3.78 -10.02
C VAL A 973 2.17 4.22 -9.15
N ILE A 974 1.35 5.20 -9.58
CA ILE A 974 0.14 5.64 -8.87
C ILE A 974 -0.83 4.47 -8.68
N GLU A 975 -1.16 3.74 -9.77
CA GLU A 975 -2.04 2.58 -9.71
C GLU A 975 -1.53 1.52 -8.72
N LYS A 976 -0.22 1.23 -8.76
CA LYS A 976 0.40 0.23 -7.89
C LYS A 976 0.43 0.67 -6.43
N GLU A 977 0.81 1.91 -6.14
CA GLU A 977 0.86 2.43 -4.77
C GLU A 977 -0.53 2.45 -4.12
N ILE A 978 -1.56 2.92 -4.84
CA ILE A 978 -2.94 2.91 -4.33
C ILE A 978 -3.42 1.46 -4.09
N LYS A 979 -3.12 0.55 -5.02
CA LYS A 979 -3.45 -0.87 -4.87
C LYS A 979 -2.74 -1.50 -3.66
N ASP A 980 -1.47 -1.20 -3.47
CA ASP A 980 -0.68 -1.74 -2.36
C ASP A 980 -1.19 -1.22 -1.01
N VAL A 981 -1.70 0.02 -0.94
CA VAL A 981 -2.38 0.54 0.25
C VAL A 981 -3.62 -0.28 0.59
N PHE A 982 -4.52 -0.55 -0.36
CA PHE A 982 -5.74 -1.34 -0.10
C PHE A 982 -5.44 -2.82 0.16
N ALA A 983 -4.42 -3.37 -0.48
CA ALA A 983 -4.04 -4.79 -0.35
C ALA A 983 -3.68 -5.18 1.09
N VAL A 984 -3.08 -4.27 1.87
CA VAL A 984 -2.76 -4.49 3.31
C VAL A 984 -4.02 -4.80 4.13
N TYR A 985 -5.18 -4.28 3.72
CA TYR A 985 -6.46 -4.47 4.41
C TYR A 985 -7.29 -5.63 3.84
N GLY A 986 -6.77 -6.34 2.84
CA GLY A 986 -7.52 -7.37 2.12
C GLY A 986 -8.69 -6.80 1.29
N ILE A 987 -8.62 -5.51 0.96
CA ILE A 987 -9.58 -4.83 0.10
C ILE A 987 -9.06 -4.93 -1.33
N GLU A 988 -9.87 -5.48 -2.22
CA GLU A 988 -9.56 -5.55 -3.65
C GLU A 988 -10.39 -4.50 -4.39
N VAL A 989 -9.72 -3.47 -4.92
CA VAL A 989 -10.31 -2.47 -5.82
C VAL A 989 -9.99 -2.87 -7.26
N ASP A 990 -10.97 -2.78 -8.16
CA ASP A 990 -10.78 -3.12 -9.57
C ASP A 990 -9.79 -2.14 -10.23
N PRO A 991 -8.80 -2.63 -11.00
CA PRO A 991 -7.78 -1.79 -11.60
C PRO A 991 -8.34 -0.74 -12.58
N ARG A 992 -9.54 -0.93 -13.16
CA ARG A 992 -10.13 0.06 -14.08
C ARG A 992 -10.45 1.38 -13.38
N HIS A 993 -10.89 1.31 -12.12
CA HIS A 993 -11.11 2.51 -11.31
C HIS A 993 -9.79 3.21 -10.98
N LEU A 994 -8.76 2.44 -10.61
CA LEU A 994 -7.44 2.99 -10.28
C LEU A 994 -6.76 3.64 -11.48
N SER A 995 -6.82 2.99 -12.64
CA SER A 995 -6.30 3.52 -13.90
C SER A 995 -7.03 4.79 -14.32
N LEU A 996 -8.36 4.87 -14.19
CA LEU A 996 -9.12 6.08 -14.51
C LEU A 996 -8.70 7.27 -13.63
N VAL A 997 -8.49 7.04 -12.32
CA VAL A 997 -8.03 8.11 -11.42
C VAL A 997 -6.60 8.53 -11.75
N ALA A 998 -5.70 7.57 -11.99
CA ALA A 998 -4.33 7.87 -12.38
C ALA A 998 -4.29 8.69 -13.69
N ASP A 999 -5.05 8.28 -14.71
CA ASP A 999 -5.14 8.98 -16.00
C ASP A 999 -5.68 10.40 -15.82
N TYR A 1000 -6.73 10.59 -15.00
CA TYR A 1000 -7.22 11.94 -14.69
C TYR A 1000 -6.20 12.80 -13.92
N MET A 1001 -5.37 12.22 -13.06
CA MET A 1001 -4.32 12.98 -12.38
C MET A 1001 -3.15 13.36 -13.30
N CYS A 1002 -3.04 12.76 -14.49
CA CYS A 1002 -1.86 12.86 -15.36
C CYS A 1002 -2.17 13.23 -16.81
N PHE A 1003 -3.43 13.45 -17.20
CA PHE A 1003 -3.81 13.65 -18.62
C PHE A 1003 -3.18 14.90 -19.27
N GLU A 1004 -2.80 15.90 -18.47
CA GLU A 1004 -2.09 17.09 -18.95
C GLU A 1004 -0.56 16.89 -19.08
N GLY A 1005 -0.06 15.70 -18.76
CA GLY A 1005 1.37 15.38 -18.78
C GLY A 1005 2.14 15.75 -17.51
N VAL A 1006 1.43 16.18 -16.45
CA VAL A 1006 1.96 16.49 -15.12
C VAL A 1006 1.15 15.77 -14.06
N TYR A 1007 1.76 15.44 -12.92
CA TYR A 1007 1.08 14.78 -11.80
C TYR A 1007 0.35 15.83 -10.94
N LYS A 1008 -0.98 15.85 -11.02
CA LYS A 1008 -1.84 16.83 -10.32
C LYS A 1008 -2.51 16.25 -9.07
N PRO A 1009 -2.57 17.03 -7.97
CA PRO A 1009 -3.40 16.68 -6.81
C PRO A 1009 -4.90 16.88 -7.07
N LEU A 1010 -5.72 16.17 -6.31
CA LEU A 1010 -7.18 16.32 -6.25
C LEU A 1010 -7.57 17.23 -5.08
N ASN A 1011 -7.11 18.48 -5.10
CA ASN A 1011 -7.37 19.51 -4.09
C ASN A 1011 -7.82 20.83 -4.74
N ARG A 1012 -7.89 21.92 -3.95
CA ARG A 1012 -8.26 23.26 -4.44
C ARG A 1012 -7.40 23.75 -5.61
N PHE A 1013 -6.12 23.39 -5.64
CA PHE A 1013 -5.18 23.80 -6.70
C PHE A 1013 -5.37 23.01 -7.98
N GLY A 1014 -5.59 21.69 -7.89
CA GLY A 1014 -5.97 20.87 -9.04
C GLY A 1014 -7.25 21.37 -9.71
N MET A 1015 -8.25 21.75 -8.90
CA MET A 1015 -9.55 22.23 -9.35
C MET A 1015 -9.48 23.57 -10.13
N GLN A 1016 -8.46 24.41 -9.91
CA GLN A 1016 -8.27 25.67 -10.65
C GLN A 1016 -8.12 25.46 -12.16
N SER A 1017 -7.59 24.31 -12.57
CA SER A 1017 -7.41 23.99 -13.99
C SER A 1017 -8.70 23.53 -14.69
N ASN A 1018 -9.76 23.23 -13.94
CA ASN A 1018 -11.04 22.83 -14.53
C ASN A 1018 -11.73 24.00 -15.23
N SER A 1019 -12.46 23.69 -16.30
CA SER A 1019 -13.06 24.68 -17.20
C SER A 1019 -14.38 25.28 -16.72
N SER A 1020 -15.03 24.72 -15.69
CA SER A 1020 -16.33 25.18 -15.19
C SER A 1020 -16.19 26.03 -13.92
N PRO A 1021 -16.36 27.36 -13.99
CA PRO A 1021 -16.33 28.23 -12.81
C PRO A 1021 -17.36 27.83 -11.75
N LEU A 1022 -18.55 27.35 -12.14
CA LEU A 1022 -19.57 26.93 -11.18
C LEU A 1022 -19.17 25.65 -10.44
N GLN A 1023 -18.50 24.70 -11.12
CA GLN A 1023 -17.95 23.52 -10.45
C GLN A 1023 -16.92 23.93 -9.38
N GLN A 1024 -16.00 24.84 -9.73
CA GLN A 1024 -15.02 25.41 -8.79
C GLN A 1024 -15.69 26.09 -7.60
N MET A 1025 -16.70 26.94 -7.83
CA MET A 1025 -17.43 27.62 -6.76
C MET A 1025 -18.17 26.66 -5.83
N THR A 1026 -18.66 25.51 -6.33
CA THR A 1026 -19.33 24.48 -5.52
C THR A 1026 -18.37 23.52 -4.81
N PHE A 1027 -17.07 23.63 -5.09
CA PHE A 1027 -16.06 22.82 -4.41
C PHE A 1027 -15.78 23.41 -3.03
N GLU A 1028 -15.00 24.50 -2.98
CA GLU A 1028 -14.50 25.19 -1.78
C GLU A 1028 -14.16 26.65 -2.12
N THR A 1029 -14.04 27.54 -1.13
CA THR A 1029 -13.63 28.96 -1.32
C THR A 1029 -14.42 29.70 -2.41
N SER A 1030 -15.75 29.58 -2.42
CA SER A 1030 -16.62 30.05 -3.52
C SER A 1030 -16.39 31.52 -3.93
N TYR A 1031 -16.14 32.40 -2.95
CA TYR A 1031 -15.91 33.82 -3.22
C TYR A 1031 -14.62 34.08 -4.01
N LYS A 1032 -13.55 33.31 -3.74
CA LYS A 1032 -12.27 33.44 -4.45
C LYS A 1032 -12.45 33.10 -5.93
N PHE A 1033 -13.01 31.93 -6.23
CA PHE A 1033 -13.30 31.51 -7.60
C PHE A 1033 -14.29 32.43 -8.31
N LEU A 1034 -15.30 32.96 -7.61
CA LEU A 1034 -16.22 33.95 -8.18
C LEU A 1034 -15.51 35.25 -8.56
N LYS A 1035 -14.65 35.76 -7.68
CA LYS A 1035 -13.84 36.94 -7.95
C LYS A 1035 -12.95 36.72 -9.16
N ASP A 1036 -12.21 35.61 -9.19
CA ASP A 1036 -11.27 35.31 -10.28
C ASP A 1036 -12.00 35.13 -11.62
N ALA A 1037 -13.10 34.38 -11.62
CA ALA A 1037 -13.95 34.21 -12.81
C ALA A 1037 -14.52 35.56 -13.30
N THR A 1038 -14.94 36.44 -12.40
CA THR A 1038 -15.46 37.77 -12.75
C THR A 1038 -14.37 38.68 -13.30
N MET A 1039 -13.17 38.65 -12.70
CA MET A 1039 -12.00 39.42 -13.14
C MET A 1039 -11.51 38.98 -14.52
N MET A 1040 -11.54 37.67 -14.79
CA MET A 1040 -11.16 37.09 -16.08
C MET A 1040 -12.27 37.15 -17.15
N GLY A 1041 -13.51 37.49 -16.76
CA GLY A 1041 -14.67 37.46 -17.65
C GLY A 1041 -15.01 36.03 -18.13
N ALA A 1042 -14.79 35.02 -17.29
CA ALA A 1042 -15.00 33.62 -17.64
C ALA A 1042 -16.49 33.30 -17.85
N HIS A 1043 -16.76 32.40 -18.80
CA HIS A 1043 -18.12 31.92 -19.10
C HIS A 1043 -18.23 30.43 -18.79
N ASP A 1044 -19.32 30.02 -18.13
CA ASP A 1044 -19.62 28.61 -17.87
C ASP A 1044 -20.55 28.03 -18.95
N GLU A 1045 -20.16 26.92 -19.57
CA GLU A 1045 -20.95 26.28 -20.63
C GLU A 1045 -22.15 25.44 -20.12
N LEU A 1046 -22.32 25.34 -18.80
CA LEU A 1046 -23.38 24.55 -18.15
C LEU A 1046 -23.40 23.09 -18.64
N ARG A 1047 -22.20 22.49 -18.67
CA ARG A 1047 -22.00 21.08 -19.04
C ARG A 1047 -21.66 20.20 -17.84
N SER A 1048 -20.88 20.73 -16.88
CA SER A 1048 -20.54 19.99 -15.66
C SER A 1048 -21.81 19.63 -14.88
N PRO A 1049 -21.85 18.48 -14.18
CA PRO A 1049 -22.98 18.12 -13.34
C PRO A 1049 -23.28 19.19 -12.30
N SER A 1050 -22.27 19.73 -11.61
CA SER A 1050 -22.45 20.81 -10.64
C SER A 1050 -23.08 22.06 -11.27
N ALA A 1051 -22.61 22.53 -12.43
CA ALA A 1051 -23.20 23.69 -13.11
C ALA A 1051 -24.65 23.44 -13.55
N CYS A 1052 -24.94 22.24 -14.05
CA CYS A 1052 -26.30 21.84 -14.43
C CYS A 1052 -27.24 21.88 -13.22
N LEU A 1053 -26.81 21.34 -12.08
CA LEU A 1053 -27.60 21.31 -10.85
C LEU A 1053 -27.86 22.71 -10.30
N VAL A 1054 -26.86 23.60 -10.31
CA VAL A 1054 -27.01 25.00 -9.86
C VAL A 1054 -28.11 25.74 -10.65
N VAL A 1055 -28.21 25.51 -11.96
CA VAL A 1055 -29.18 26.19 -12.83
C VAL A 1055 -30.49 25.39 -12.98
N GLY A 1056 -30.58 24.17 -12.45
CA GLY A 1056 -31.75 23.29 -12.60
C GLY A 1056 -31.90 22.67 -13.99
N LYS A 1057 -30.79 22.52 -14.73
CA LYS A 1057 -30.73 21.86 -16.03
C LYS A 1057 -30.50 20.36 -15.86
N VAL A 1058 -30.99 19.56 -16.81
CA VAL A 1058 -30.72 18.11 -16.85
C VAL A 1058 -29.23 17.86 -17.06
N VAL A 1059 -28.63 17.03 -16.20
CA VAL A 1059 -27.21 16.65 -16.28
C VAL A 1059 -26.97 15.81 -17.53
N ARG A 1060 -25.89 16.11 -18.26
CA ARG A 1060 -25.48 15.40 -19.49
C ARG A 1060 -24.73 14.10 -19.19
N GLY A 1061 -25.38 13.20 -18.46
CA GLY A 1061 -24.88 11.87 -18.11
C GLY A 1061 -26.04 10.88 -17.95
N GLY A 1062 -25.75 9.59 -18.08
CA GLY A 1062 -26.75 8.52 -18.02
C GLY A 1062 -27.91 8.74 -18.99
N THR A 1063 -29.13 8.78 -18.46
CA THR A 1063 -30.36 9.01 -19.24
C THR A 1063 -30.46 10.41 -19.85
N GLY A 1064 -29.65 11.37 -19.38
CA GLY A 1064 -29.62 12.74 -19.91
C GLY A 1064 -28.64 12.96 -21.07
N LEU A 1065 -27.93 11.91 -21.52
CA LEU A 1065 -26.94 12.01 -22.60
C LEU A 1065 -27.57 12.16 -24.00
N PHE A 1066 -28.82 11.75 -24.18
CA PHE A 1066 -29.53 11.79 -25.47
C PHE A 1066 -30.91 12.42 -25.35
N ASP A 1067 -31.39 12.96 -26.47
CA ASP A 1067 -32.75 13.49 -26.58
C ASP A 1067 -33.70 12.46 -27.20
N LEU A 1068 -34.90 12.34 -26.63
CA LEU A 1068 -35.97 11.56 -27.22
C LEU A 1068 -36.78 12.43 -28.19
N LYS A 1069 -36.90 11.96 -29.43
CA LYS A 1069 -37.77 12.59 -30.44
C LYS A 1069 -38.87 11.61 -30.82
N GLN A 1070 -40.12 12.04 -30.69
CA GLN A 1070 -41.25 11.26 -31.19
C GLN A 1070 -41.33 11.44 -32.72
N PRO A 1071 -41.25 10.36 -33.52
CA PRO A 1071 -41.49 10.47 -34.95
C PRO A 1071 -42.96 10.82 -35.16
N LEU A 1072 -43.23 12.03 -35.67
CA LEU A 1072 -44.56 12.39 -36.15
C LEU A 1072 -44.76 11.67 -37.48
N THR A 1073 -45.65 10.69 -37.48
CA THR A 1073 -46.07 9.92 -38.68
C THR A 1073 -47.39 10.43 -39.19
#